data_AF-A0AAV6AH38-F1
#
_entry.id   AF-A0AAV6AH38-F1
#
_cell.length_a   1.000
_cell.length_b   1.000
_cell.length_c   1.000
_cell.angle_alpha   90.00
_cell.angle_beta   90.00
_cell.angle_gamma   90.00
#
_symmetry.space_group_name_H-M   'P 1'
#
loop_
_entity.id
_entity.type
_entity.pdbx_description
1 polymer ?
#
loop_
_entity_poly.entity_id
_entity_poly.type
_entity_poly.pdbx_seq_one_letter_code
_entity_poly.pdbx_strand_id
1 'polypeptide(L)'
;MPARFRPHRAVLALACASLALQPSPAAADDFFGTAGNDVIVGTSGGDFIEGLAGDDLLRGDPAVGDGPIAAVRRVSTGGPDANGDEAEGDESSTFPAFSPDGTKVVFRSYAQSLGSNGLQQAMIKDLATGGIEIVSTTAPDAGGNVEQGDGSVFEAKFSPDGQKILINTDSSNFGIPLFKRKIFEKNLSNGDLVLVSSSEPDVNGETVAANQNSFEASYSADGSRVVFTSIATNLSDDQNGVADVFVKDLVTGAVTMVSLAAPDSNGVEAPSNGNSRFGAFSPDGTKVAFSSAADNLVADDVNGKYDVFVKDLVTGLVTLVSSSSPITGVEIAGDGHSTRPIFSPDGGRVAFLSESTTFGDDANAAADIFVKDLTTREVTLLTTTAPTQTTPSMPTDGVTGENFAFDKTWSGLFFSSTATNLGQDADTVRHLFRKDLNAGTVSLVSTSAPPNLVPAEADVISPSVSADGSMVAFSTPSGNLISGDTNVFSDVFVATLSPGTGGDDVIKGGDGADTLIGGPGDDTLVGDDAIGDDAIDTAVFPGPRHRYDVSTADGVTYTIQDKAAGSPEGTDTLTTVELLKFGSDAPVSVSNPGPNNLPPVVGAIGPLKVKAGAAVGPVEVVATDPEGDPLAVTVLSGG
;
A
#
# COMPACT_ATOMS: atom_id res chain seq x y z
N MET A 1 -63.16 -13.32 1.65
CA MET A 1 -62.63 -11.93 1.55
C MET A 1 -62.73 -11.31 2.93
N PRO A 2 -61.59 -10.97 3.54
CA PRO A 2 -61.07 -9.61 3.38
C PRO A 2 -59.55 -9.55 3.09
N ALA A 3 -59.13 -8.39 2.61
CA ALA A 3 -57.77 -8.04 2.20
C ALA A 3 -56.79 -8.02 3.37
N ARG A 4 -55.58 -8.57 3.15
CA ARG A 4 -54.41 -8.39 4.02
C ARG A 4 -53.62 -7.18 3.52
N PHE A 5 -53.60 -6.12 4.33
CA PHE A 5 -52.60 -5.06 4.23
C PHE A 5 -51.23 -5.63 4.64
N ARG A 6 -50.19 -5.40 3.83
CA ARG A 6 -48.78 -5.55 4.23
C ARG A 6 -48.28 -4.21 4.81
N PRO A 7 -47.47 -4.19 5.89
CA PRO A 7 -46.90 -2.96 6.43
C PRO A 7 -45.53 -2.63 5.82
N HIS A 8 -45.14 -1.36 6.02
CA HIS A 8 -43.85 -0.70 5.75
C HIS A 8 -43.53 -0.27 4.30
N ARG A 9 -44.22 0.80 3.87
CA ARG A 9 -43.60 1.85 3.04
C ARG A 9 -43.11 2.95 4.01
N ALA A 10 -41.80 3.19 4.07
CA ALA A 10 -41.27 4.38 4.69
C ALA A 10 -41.06 5.43 3.58
N VAL A 11 -41.93 6.44 3.56
CA VAL A 11 -41.63 7.72 2.91
C VAL A 11 -40.94 8.56 3.97
N LEU A 12 -39.67 8.92 3.75
CA LEU A 12 -38.88 9.67 4.73
C LEU A 12 -39.36 11.13 4.78
N ALA A 13 -40.19 11.44 5.78
CA ALA A 13 -40.45 12.80 6.22
C ALA A 13 -39.70 13.03 7.54
N LEU A 14 -38.87 14.08 7.59
CA LEU A 14 -38.12 14.56 8.76
C LEU A 14 -38.95 14.49 10.06
N ALA A 15 -38.52 13.66 11.02
CA ALA A 15 -38.65 13.92 12.45
C ALA A 15 -37.78 12.96 13.28
N CYS A 16 -36.94 13.55 14.12
CA CYS A 16 -35.99 12.93 15.03
C CYS A 16 -36.66 12.04 16.10
N ALA A 17 -36.21 10.79 16.27
CA ALA A 17 -36.21 10.07 17.55
C ALA A 17 -35.27 8.86 17.48
N SER A 18 -34.27 8.86 18.36
CA SER A 18 -33.24 7.83 18.52
C SER A 18 -33.83 6.47 18.93
N LEU A 19 -33.60 5.47 18.06
CA LEU A 19 -33.51 4.06 18.43
C LEU A 19 -32.62 3.38 17.37
N ALA A 20 -31.29 3.49 17.54
CA ALA A 20 -30.35 2.78 16.71
C ALA A 20 -30.41 1.29 17.07
N LEU A 21 -31.19 0.51 16.32
CA LEU A 21 -30.80 -0.88 16.10
C LEU A 21 -29.59 -0.80 15.18
N GLN A 22 -28.41 -1.17 15.70
CA GLN A 22 -27.27 -1.46 14.83
C GLN A 22 -27.68 -2.62 13.91
N PRO A 23 -27.58 -2.48 12.58
CA PRO A 23 -27.75 -3.62 11.70
C PRO A 23 -26.70 -4.68 12.05
N SER A 24 -27.10 -5.95 11.90
CA SER A 24 -26.23 -7.10 12.13
C SER A 24 -25.07 -7.06 11.13
N PRO A 25 -23.83 -7.44 11.51
CA PRO A 25 -22.64 -7.40 10.63
C PRO A 25 -22.62 -8.46 9.51
N ALA A 26 -23.78 -8.92 9.06
CA ALA A 26 -23.98 -9.95 8.03
C ALA A 26 -25.41 -9.89 7.45
N ALA A 27 -26.02 -8.70 7.41
CA ALA A 27 -27.40 -8.53 6.95
C ALA A 27 -27.39 -8.07 5.49
N ALA A 28 -28.17 -8.74 4.65
CA ALA A 28 -28.56 -8.21 3.36
C ALA A 28 -29.33 -6.90 3.56
N ASP A 29 -28.78 -5.78 3.08
CA ASP A 29 -29.39 -4.46 3.18
C ASP A 29 -29.91 -3.98 1.81
N ASP A 30 -30.99 -3.18 1.82
CA ASP A 30 -31.60 -2.63 0.60
C ASP A 30 -31.29 -1.13 0.48
N PHE A 31 -30.65 -0.72 -0.62
CA PHE A 31 -30.27 0.65 -0.97
C PHE A 31 -31.00 1.13 -2.23
N PHE A 32 -31.53 2.35 -2.18
CA PHE A 32 -32.24 2.97 -3.29
C PHE A 32 -31.74 4.40 -3.51
N GLY A 33 -31.35 4.70 -4.74
CA GLY A 33 -30.97 6.04 -5.21
C GLY A 33 -32.16 6.96 -5.41
N THR A 34 -31.91 8.04 -6.14
CA THR A 34 -32.84 9.12 -6.46
C THR A 34 -33.02 9.22 -7.98
N ALA A 35 -33.51 10.35 -8.48
CA ALA A 35 -33.69 10.56 -9.92
C ALA A 35 -32.57 11.44 -10.52
N GLY A 36 -31.43 11.53 -9.85
CA GLY A 36 -30.23 12.18 -10.38
C GLY A 36 -29.00 11.39 -9.96
N ASN A 37 -27.83 11.80 -10.47
CA ASN A 37 -26.59 11.04 -10.33
C ASN A 37 -26.19 10.81 -8.87
N ASP A 38 -26.21 9.54 -8.48
CA ASP A 38 -25.95 9.06 -7.14
C ASP A 38 -24.62 8.28 -7.06
N VAL A 39 -24.06 8.24 -5.85
CA VAL A 39 -22.93 7.36 -5.51
C VAL A 39 -23.37 6.50 -4.33
N ILE A 40 -23.54 5.21 -4.56
CA ILE A 40 -24.04 4.25 -3.56
C ILE A 40 -23.01 3.15 -3.36
N VAL A 41 -22.75 2.82 -2.10
CA VAL A 41 -21.81 1.77 -1.70
C VAL A 41 -22.51 0.86 -0.68
N GLY A 42 -22.50 -0.44 -0.95
CA GLY A 42 -23.02 -1.50 -0.08
C GLY A 42 -22.25 -1.67 1.23
N THR A 43 -22.83 -2.47 2.11
CA THR A 43 -22.39 -2.86 3.44
C THR A 43 -22.18 -4.37 3.51
N SER A 44 -21.50 -4.86 4.55
CA SER A 44 -21.20 -6.30 4.68
C SER A 44 -22.41 -7.23 4.53
N GLY A 45 -22.34 -8.18 3.60
CA GLY A 45 -23.42 -9.14 3.30
C GLY A 45 -24.00 -8.91 1.89
N GLY A 46 -24.84 -9.82 1.41
CA GLY A 46 -25.40 -9.70 0.06
C GLY A 46 -26.51 -8.66 -0.01
N ASP A 47 -26.19 -7.50 -0.54
CA ASP A 47 -27.03 -6.32 -0.60
C ASP A 47 -27.91 -6.26 -1.86
N PHE A 48 -28.93 -5.42 -1.81
CA PHE A 48 -29.71 -5.01 -2.98
C PHE A 48 -29.54 -3.51 -3.20
N ILE A 49 -29.01 -3.10 -4.35
CA ILE A 49 -28.74 -1.70 -4.70
C ILE A 49 -29.48 -1.34 -5.99
N GLU A 50 -30.23 -0.24 -5.99
CA GLU A 50 -30.96 0.25 -7.17
C GLU A 50 -30.77 1.77 -7.34
N GLY A 51 -30.11 2.21 -8.42
CA GLY A 51 -29.78 3.62 -8.71
C GLY A 51 -31.00 4.48 -9.07
N LEU A 52 -31.97 3.87 -9.74
CA LEU A 52 -33.19 4.47 -10.30
C LEU A 52 -32.95 5.31 -11.55
N ALA A 53 -32.67 6.61 -11.48
CA ALA A 53 -32.45 7.41 -12.70
C ALA A 53 -31.32 8.41 -12.51
N GLY A 54 -30.49 8.59 -13.53
CA GLY A 54 -29.27 9.40 -13.46
C GLY A 54 -28.07 8.61 -13.94
N ASP A 55 -26.91 9.26 -14.13
CA ASP A 55 -25.67 8.51 -14.38
C ASP A 55 -25.04 8.19 -13.02
N ASP A 56 -25.25 6.97 -12.53
CA ASP A 56 -24.94 6.54 -11.18
C ASP A 56 -23.63 5.76 -11.08
N LEU A 57 -23.02 5.81 -9.89
CA LEU A 57 -21.89 4.96 -9.51
C LEU A 57 -22.33 4.06 -8.35
N LEU A 58 -22.55 2.79 -8.65
CA LEU A 58 -23.08 1.80 -7.72
C LEU A 58 -22.02 0.75 -7.42
N ARG A 59 -21.82 0.49 -6.13
CA ARG A 59 -20.79 -0.44 -5.66
C ARG A 59 -21.36 -1.38 -4.60
N GLY A 60 -21.11 -2.67 -4.75
CA GLY A 60 -21.36 -3.68 -3.75
C GLY A 60 -20.43 -3.55 -2.55
N ASP A 61 -20.51 -4.48 -1.60
CA ASP A 61 -19.78 -4.37 -0.36
C ASP A 61 -18.27 -4.54 -0.59
N PRO A 62 -17.45 -3.69 0.03
CA PRO A 62 -16.01 -3.83 -0.04
C PRO A 62 -15.57 -4.97 0.89
N ALA A 63 -15.70 -6.22 0.49
CA ALA A 63 -14.93 -7.34 1.05
C ALA A 63 -14.84 -7.36 2.60
N VAL A 64 -15.97 -7.37 3.32
CA VAL A 64 -15.91 -7.59 4.78
C VAL A 64 -16.94 -8.62 5.25
N GLY A 65 -16.55 -9.90 5.18
CA GLY A 65 -17.42 -11.02 5.58
C GLY A 65 -16.99 -11.80 6.84
N ASP A 66 -15.71 -11.89 7.18
CA ASP A 66 -15.22 -12.65 8.35
C ASP A 66 -14.00 -11.95 8.97
N GLY A 67 -14.22 -10.80 9.59
CA GLY A 67 -13.17 -10.03 10.23
C GLY A 67 -12.11 -9.44 9.27
N PRO A 68 -11.31 -8.49 9.75
CA PRO A 68 -10.22 -7.87 8.97
C PRO A 68 -9.07 -8.81 8.65
N ILE A 69 -8.95 -9.92 9.39
CA ILE A 69 -7.85 -10.87 9.28
C ILE A 69 -8.38 -12.30 9.22
N ALA A 70 -7.80 -13.11 8.32
CA ALA A 70 -8.09 -14.53 8.20
C ALA A 70 -7.28 -15.36 9.21
N ALA A 71 -6.09 -14.87 9.57
CA ALA A 71 -5.21 -15.52 10.53
C ALA A 71 -4.22 -14.52 11.12
N VAL A 72 -3.70 -14.83 12.31
CA VAL A 72 -2.52 -14.17 12.89
C VAL A 72 -1.55 -15.25 13.37
N ARG A 73 -0.25 -15.04 13.10
CA ARG A 73 0.83 -15.91 13.60
C ARG A 73 1.95 -15.07 14.18
N ARG A 74 2.67 -15.63 15.15
CA ARG A 74 3.92 -15.03 15.65
C ARG A 74 5.08 -15.40 14.72
N VAL A 75 6.02 -14.47 14.55
CA VAL A 75 7.21 -14.58 13.71
C VAL A 75 8.46 -14.74 14.56
N SER A 76 8.53 -14.06 15.71
CA SER A 76 9.65 -14.09 16.66
C SER A 76 9.67 -15.34 17.53
N THR A 77 9.64 -16.51 16.88
CA THR A 77 9.53 -17.81 17.54
C THR A 77 10.74 -18.70 17.28
N GLY A 78 11.18 -19.44 18.30
CA GLY A 78 12.20 -20.47 18.17
C GLY A 78 11.67 -21.71 17.43
N GLY A 79 12.49 -22.75 17.37
CA GLY A 79 12.02 -24.06 16.89
C GLY A 79 10.82 -24.58 17.71
N PRO A 80 10.09 -25.59 17.19
CA PRO A 80 8.95 -26.15 17.89
C PRO A 80 9.35 -26.64 19.28
N ASP A 81 8.53 -26.30 20.27
CA ASP A 81 8.65 -26.74 21.65
C ASP A 81 8.33 -28.24 21.78
N ALA A 82 8.34 -28.77 23.01
CA ALA A 82 8.06 -30.18 23.26
C ALA A 82 6.64 -30.63 22.84
N ASN A 83 5.73 -29.69 22.60
CA ASN A 83 4.34 -29.92 22.16
C ASN A 83 4.16 -29.74 20.65
N GLY A 84 5.18 -29.24 19.94
CA GLY A 84 5.12 -28.94 18.51
C GLY A 84 4.65 -27.53 18.20
N ASP A 85 4.47 -26.68 19.22
CA ASP A 85 4.11 -25.27 19.07
C ASP A 85 5.39 -24.44 18.94
N GLU A 86 5.41 -23.37 18.13
CA GLU A 86 6.62 -22.57 18.03
C GLU A 86 6.89 -21.84 19.36
N ALA A 87 8.07 -22.06 19.97
CA ALA A 87 8.40 -21.48 21.26
C ALA A 87 8.56 -19.95 21.16
N GLU A 88 7.93 -19.22 22.08
CA GLU A 88 8.05 -17.78 22.25
C GLU A 88 9.52 -17.30 22.40
N GLY A 89 9.85 -16.15 21.81
CA GLY A 89 11.11 -15.44 22.05
C GLY A 89 11.24 -15.05 23.53
N ASP A 90 12.42 -15.16 24.13
CA ASP A 90 12.61 -14.84 25.55
C ASP A 90 12.86 -13.35 25.83
N GLU A 91 12.99 -12.52 24.79
CA GLU A 91 13.11 -11.07 24.86
C GLU A 91 12.47 -10.35 23.66
N SER A 92 12.43 -9.01 23.72
CA SER A 92 11.76 -8.15 22.74
C SER A 92 12.27 -8.29 21.30
N SER A 93 11.33 -8.47 20.39
CA SER A 93 11.46 -8.47 18.93
C SER A 93 10.61 -7.35 18.31
N THR A 94 11.18 -6.55 17.41
CA THR A 94 10.52 -5.35 16.85
C THR A 94 10.96 -5.03 15.41
N PHE A 95 10.32 -4.02 14.80
CA PHE A 95 10.65 -3.47 13.46
C PHE A 95 10.66 -4.53 12.35
N PRO A 96 9.54 -5.23 12.12
CA PRO A 96 9.43 -6.16 11.02
C PRO A 96 9.43 -5.44 9.67
N ALA A 97 10.00 -6.07 8.65
CA ALA A 97 9.87 -5.68 7.26
C ALA A 97 9.75 -6.92 6.36
N PHE A 98 8.76 -6.95 5.48
CA PHE A 98 8.62 -8.03 4.49
C PHE A 98 9.72 -7.98 3.42
N SER A 99 10.07 -9.16 2.90
CA SER A 99 10.76 -9.28 1.62
C SER A 99 9.84 -8.83 0.47
N PRO A 100 10.39 -8.39 -0.68
CA PRO A 100 9.59 -7.92 -1.82
C PRO A 100 8.60 -8.95 -2.38
N ASP A 101 8.88 -10.24 -2.20
CA ASP A 101 8.02 -11.36 -2.61
C ASP A 101 7.03 -11.79 -1.51
N GLY A 102 7.04 -11.15 -0.34
CA GLY A 102 6.19 -11.47 0.81
C GLY A 102 6.53 -12.80 1.51
N THR A 103 7.59 -13.51 1.12
CA THR A 103 7.89 -14.86 1.64
C THR A 103 8.71 -14.85 2.94
N LYS A 104 9.33 -13.74 3.29
CA LYS A 104 10.18 -13.60 4.48
C LYS A 104 9.88 -12.31 5.22
N VAL A 105 10.20 -12.30 6.51
CA VAL A 105 10.18 -11.10 7.36
C VAL A 105 11.53 -10.94 8.02
N VAL A 106 12.18 -9.79 7.83
CA VAL A 106 13.31 -9.38 8.67
C VAL A 106 12.76 -8.65 9.88
N PHE A 107 13.33 -8.88 11.05
CA PHE A 107 13.05 -8.14 12.28
C PHE A 107 14.32 -8.07 13.12
N ARG A 108 14.32 -7.24 14.18
CA ARG A 108 15.40 -7.24 15.17
C ARG A 108 14.94 -7.88 16.47
N SER A 109 15.81 -8.59 17.16
CA SER A 109 15.50 -9.27 18.43
C SER A 109 16.67 -9.32 19.40
N TYR A 110 16.38 -9.21 20.70
CA TYR A 110 17.32 -9.54 21.77
C TYR A 110 17.28 -11.02 22.16
N ALA A 111 16.27 -11.77 21.70
CA ALA A 111 15.95 -13.09 22.23
C ALA A 111 17.11 -14.08 22.05
N GLN A 112 17.67 -14.53 23.17
CA GLN A 112 18.71 -15.55 23.20
C GLN A 112 18.14 -16.91 22.79
N SER A 113 16.84 -17.14 23.02
CA SER A 113 16.14 -18.33 22.51
C SER A 113 16.11 -18.41 20.98
N LEU A 114 16.24 -17.27 20.29
CA LEU A 114 16.38 -17.17 18.82
C LEU A 114 17.85 -17.16 18.35
N GLY A 115 18.80 -17.34 19.28
CA GLY A 115 20.23 -17.40 19.00
C GLY A 115 20.99 -16.09 19.11
N SER A 116 20.36 -15.00 19.60
CA SER A 116 21.07 -13.74 19.86
C SER A 116 22.18 -13.92 20.90
N ASN A 117 23.25 -13.13 20.77
CA ASN A 117 24.32 -13.00 21.75
C ASN A 117 23.99 -12.06 22.94
N GLY A 118 22.70 -11.71 23.14
CA GLY A 118 22.24 -10.75 24.15
C GLY A 118 22.27 -9.29 23.70
N LEU A 119 22.52 -9.05 22.41
CA LEU A 119 22.36 -7.74 21.76
C LEU A 119 21.20 -7.80 20.76
N GLN A 120 20.78 -6.64 20.25
CA GLN A 120 19.77 -6.60 19.19
C GLN A 120 20.39 -7.11 17.89
N GLN A 121 19.98 -8.28 17.41
CA GLN A 121 20.44 -8.84 16.14
C GLN A 121 19.33 -8.76 15.08
N ALA A 122 19.71 -8.57 13.82
CA ALA A 122 18.82 -8.68 12.67
C ALA A 122 18.61 -10.16 12.34
N MET A 123 17.36 -10.58 12.23
CA MET A 123 16.96 -11.96 11.96
C MET A 123 15.97 -12.00 10.80
N ILE A 124 16.07 -13.02 9.95
CA ILE A 124 15.09 -13.29 8.89
C ILE A 124 14.32 -14.56 9.26
N LYS A 125 12.98 -14.47 9.32
CA LYS A 125 12.08 -15.62 9.34
C LYS A 125 11.62 -15.93 7.93
N ASP A 126 11.81 -17.16 7.49
CA ASP A 126 11.17 -17.69 6.28
C ASP A 126 9.77 -18.19 6.64
N LEU A 127 8.75 -17.61 6.00
CA LEU A 127 7.35 -17.82 6.36
C LEU A 127 6.78 -19.16 5.91
N ALA A 128 7.44 -19.84 4.97
CA ALA A 128 7.01 -21.14 4.46
C ALA A 128 7.59 -22.29 5.28
N THR A 129 8.86 -22.16 5.68
CA THR A 129 9.58 -23.20 6.42
C THR A 129 9.59 -22.99 7.93
N GLY A 130 9.34 -21.77 8.40
CA GLY A 130 9.46 -21.39 9.81
C GLY A 130 10.91 -21.19 10.27
N GLY A 131 11.90 -21.32 9.39
CA GLY A 131 13.31 -21.16 9.74
C GLY A 131 13.68 -19.72 10.09
N ILE A 132 14.56 -19.54 11.08
CA ILE A 132 15.15 -18.26 11.44
C ILE A 132 16.66 -18.29 11.22
N GLU A 133 17.18 -17.23 10.61
CA GLU A 133 18.61 -16.98 10.44
C GLU A 133 19.00 -15.59 10.97
N ILE A 134 20.11 -15.49 11.69
CA ILE A 134 20.71 -14.21 12.07
C ILE A 134 21.52 -13.68 10.89
N VAL A 135 21.16 -12.49 10.39
CA VAL A 135 21.82 -11.87 9.25
C VAL A 135 22.74 -10.71 9.61
N SER A 136 22.70 -10.20 10.83
CA SER A 136 23.71 -9.27 11.35
C SER A 136 24.98 -10.00 11.77
N THR A 137 25.73 -10.48 10.79
CA THR A 137 27.04 -11.12 10.99
C THR A 137 28.12 -10.41 10.19
N THR A 138 29.38 -10.65 10.57
CA THR A 138 30.55 -10.27 9.77
C THR A 138 30.48 -10.89 8.37
N ALA A 139 31.21 -10.30 7.43
CA ALA A 139 31.53 -10.99 6.19
C ALA A 139 32.31 -12.30 6.50
N PRO A 140 32.21 -13.33 5.66
CA PRO A 140 32.95 -14.57 5.87
C PRO A 140 34.46 -14.33 5.88
N ASP A 141 35.17 -14.91 6.85
CA ASP A 141 36.63 -14.93 6.85
C ASP A 141 37.16 -15.86 5.72
N ALA A 142 38.50 -15.96 5.59
CA ALA A 142 39.11 -16.83 4.58
C ALA A 142 38.76 -18.33 4.74
N GLY A 143 38.25 -18.75 5.90
CA GLY A 143 37.74 -20.08 6.18
C GLY A 143 36.23 -20.23 6.01
N GLY A 144 35.51 -19.15 5.68
CA GLY A 144 34.05 -19.12 5.55
C GLY A 144 33.30 -18.94 6.89
N ASN A 145 34.00 -18.66 8.00
CA ASN A 145 33.34 -18.44 9.27
C ASN A 145 32.75 -17.03 9.35
N VAL A 146 31.60 -16.92 10.00
CA VAL A 146 30.95 -15.64 10.29
C VAL A 146 30.71 -15.51 11.79
N GLU A 147 30.83 -14.29 12.31
CA GLU A 147 30.54 -13.96 13.71
C GLU A 147 29.34 -13.02 13.78
N GLN A 148 28.51 -13.13 14.83
CA GLN A 148 27.46 -12.13 15.06
C GLN A 148 28.05 -10.75 15.33
N GLY A 149 27.30 -9.70 14.99
CA GLY A 149 27.65 -8.33 15.33
C GLY A 149 27.85 -8.16 16.84
N ASP A 150 28.92 -7.45 17.23
CA ASP A 150 29.21 -7.10 18.63
C ASP A 150 28.53 -5.81 19.09
N GLY A 151 27.66 -5.24 18.24
CA GLY A 151 26.79 -4.11 18.53
C GLY A 151 25.32 -4.43 18.25
N SER A 152 24.45 -3.46 18.54
CA SER A 152 23.01 -3.58 18.34
C SER A 152 22.61 -3.17 16.93
N VAL A 153 21.59 -3.84 16.39
CA VAL A 153 20.88 -3.47 15.17
C VAL A 153 19.70 -2.57 15.52
N PHE A 154 19.61 -1.43 14.83
CA PHE A 154 18.54 -0.47 15.01
C PHE A 154 17.41 -0.63 13.99
N GLU A 155 17.75 -1.02 12.76
CA GLU A 155 16.82 -1.21 11.63
C GLU A 155 17.45 -2.17 10.60
N ALA A 156 16.63 -2.97 9.93
CA ALA A 156 17.05 -3.77 8.79
C ALA A 156 15.94 -3.87 7.72
N LYS A 157 16.31 -3.83 6.44
CA LYS A 157 15.35 -3.82 5.31
C LYS A 157 15.91 -4.55 4.10
N PHE A 158 15.08 -5.34 3.42
CA PHE A 158 15.46 -6.00 2.16
C PHE A 158 15.72 -5.01 1.03
N SER A 159 16.60 -5.37 0.11
CA SER A 159 16.68 -4.74 -1.21
C SER A 159 15.42 -5.04 -2.04
N PRO A 160 15.08 -4.22 -3.06
CA PRO A 160 13.90 -4.42 -3.90
C PRO A 160 13.86 -5.77 -4.64
N ASP A 161 15.02 -6.40 -4.86
CA ASP A 161 15.16 -7.73 -5.47
C ASP A 161 15.18 -8.87 -4.43
N GLY A 162 15.18 -8.55 -3.13
CA GLY A 162 15.22 -9.49 -2.02
C GLY A 162 16.55 -10.21 -1.81
N GLN A 163 17.61 -9.88 -2.56
CA GLN A 163 18.90 -10.58 -2.50
C GLN A 163 19.87 -10.02 -1.45
N LYS A 164 19.62 -8.80 -0.97
CA LYS A 164 20.46 -8.10 -0.01
C LYS A 164 19.62 -7.51 1.11
N ILE A 165 20.30 -7.03 2.14
CA ILE A 165 19.67 -6.38 3.28
C ILE A 165 20.49 -5.18 3.75
N LEU A 166 19.84 -4.03 3.95
CA LEU A 166 20.42 -2.92 4.69
C LEU A 166 20.36 -3.23 6.18
N ILE A 167 21.44 -2.96 6.90
CA ILE A 167 21.55 -3.15 8.34
C ILE A 167 22.10 -1.86 8.94
N ASN A 168 21.32 -1.22 9.83
CA ASN A 168 21.79 -0.11 10.64
C ASN A 168 22.30 -0.63 11.99
N THR A 169 23.59 -0.52 12.25
CA THR A 169 24.20 -1.08 13.47
C THR A 169 25.39 -0.26 13.97
N ASP A 170 25.73 -0.39 15.25
CA ASP A 170 26.97 0.11 15.85
C ASP A 170 28.03 -1.00 16.08
N SER A 171 27.86 -2.16 15.43
CA SER A 171 28.80 -3.28 15.47
C SER A 171 30.19 -2.89 14.96
N SER A 172 31.19 -3.03 15.82
CA SER A 172 32.58 -2.68 15.56
C SER A 172 33.33 -3.78 14.80
N ASN A 173 32.94 -5.05 15.00
CA ASN A 173 33.51 -6.18 14.28
C ASN A 173 33.09 -6.25 12.79
N PHE A 174 32.30 -5.28 12.31
CA PHE A 174 32.01 -5.08 10.88
C PHE A 174 33.05 -4.17 10.20
N GLY A 175 34.17 -3.88 10.88
CA GLY A 175 35.29 -3.12 10.33
C GLY A 175 35.17 -1.60 10.47
N ILE A 176 34.46 -1.12 11.50
CA ILE A 176 34.27 0.32 11.76
C ILE A 176 34.74 0.74 13.17
N PRO A 177 35.04 2.04 13.40
CA PRO A 177 35.33 2.56 14.73
C PRO A 177 34.13 2.44 15.69
N LEU A 178 34.41 2.14 16.97
CA LEU A 178 33.41 1.85 18.02
C LEU A 178 32.33 2.93 18.23
N PHE A 179 31.12 2.49 18.61
CA PHE A 179 30.01 3.28 19.19
C PHE A 179 29.33 4.31 18.28
N LYS A 180 29.38 4.15 16.95
CA LYS A 180 28.62 4.98 16.01
C LYS A 180 27.80 4.12 15.07
N ARG A 181 26.53 4.47 14.89
CA ARG A 181 25.64 3.79 13.94
C ARG A 181 26.14 3.99 12.51
N LYS A 182 26.16 2.92 11.75
CA LYS A 182 26.50 2.87 10.32
C LYS A 182 25.46 2.05 9.58
N ILE A 183 25.43 2.23 8.27
CA ILE A 183 24.57 1.48 7.38
C ILE A 183 25.45 0.59 6.52
N PHE A 184 25.17 -0.71 6.58
CA PHE A 184 25.81 -1.71 5.73
C PHE A 184 24.77 -2.34 4.80
N GLU A 185 25.18 -2.69 3.61
CA GLU A 185 24.46 -3.60 2.72
C GLU A 185 25.10 -4.98 2.83
N LYS A 186 24.33 -5.99 3.20
CA LYS A 186 24.78 -7.38 3.25
C LYS A 186 24.13 -8.20 2.14
N ASN A 187 24.93 -8.91 1.36
CA ASN A 187 24.44 -9.86 0.36
C ASN A 187 24.06 -11.19 1.05
N LEU A 188 22.83 -11.65 0.83
CA LEU A 188 22.30 -12.83 1.53
C LEU A 188 22.82 -14.16 0.97
N SER A 189 23.34 -14.17 -0.26
CA SER A 189 23.82 -15.40 -0.91
C SER A 189 25.25 -15.78 -0.54
N ASN A 190 26.10 -14.78 -0.27
CA ASN A 190 27.52 -15.00 -0.01
C ASN A 190 28.02 -14.31 1.29
N GLY A 191 27.19 -13.51 1.95
CA GLY A 191 27.54 -12.83 3.20
C GLY A 191 28.41 -11.58 3.03
N ASP A 192 28.71 -11.14 1.80
CA ASP A 192 29.52 -9.95 1.55
C ASP A 192 28.87 -8.73 2.21
N LEU A 193 29.71 -7.90 2.85
CA LEU A 193 29.27 -6.73 3.60
C LEU A 193 29.91 -5.47 3.01
N VAL A 194 29.08 -4.50 2.62
CA VAL A 194 29.51 -3.23 2.02
C VAL A 194 29.06 -2.07 2.91
N LEU A 195 29.99 -1.16 3.24
CA LEU A 195 29.67 0.03 4.02
C LEU A 195 29.03 1.11 3.13
N VAL A 196 27.71 1.31 3.30
CA VAL A 196 26.93 2.30 2.55
C VAL A 196 27.18 3.71 3.06
N SER A 197 27.19 3.90 4.38
CA SER A 197 27.43 5.20 5.02
C SER A 197 28.93 5.54 5.03
N SER A 198 29.47 5.84 3.85
CA SER A 198 30.87 6.12 3.57
C SER A 198 31.02 7.26 2.55
N SER A 199 32.17 7.94 2.59
CA SER A 199 32.52 8.99 1.62
C SER A 199 32.53 8.46 0.19
N GLU A 200 32.59 9.38 -0.77
CA GLU A 200 32.98 9.01 -2.13
C GLU A 200 34.35 8.31 -2.15
N PRO A 201 34.58 7.40 -3.12
CA PRO A 201 35.88 6.80 -3.31
C PRO A 201 36.93 7.87 -3.66
N ASP A 202 38.11 7.80 -3.04
CA ASP A 202 39.24 8.63 -3.41
C ASP A 202 39.87 8.20 -4.75
N VAL A 203 40.99 8.81 -5.13
CA VAL A 203 41.71 8.47 -6.38
C VAL A 203 42.22 7.01 -6.44
N ASN A 204 42.27 6.32 -5.30
CA ASN A 204 42.66 4.92 -5.19
C ASN A 204 41.45 3.99 -5.05
N GLY A 205 40.23 4.54 -5.03
CA GLY A 205 38.99 3.80 -4.81
C GLY A 205 38.71 3.49 -3.33
N GLU A 206 39.43 4.11 -2.39
CA GLU A 206 39.20 3.91 -0.96
C GLU A 206 38.11 4.84 -0.44
N THR A 207 37.20 4.31 0.39
CA THR A 207 36.14 5.09 1.04
C THR A 207 36.40 5.22 2.53
N VAL A 208 36.03 6.36 3.12
CA VAL A 208 36.13 6.59 4.56
C VAL A 208 34.74 6.49 5.19
N ALA A 209 34.62 5.76 6.31
CA ALA A 209 33.37 5.68 7.05
C ALA A 209 32.88 7.07 7.50
N ALA A 210 31.56 7.25 7.55
CA ALA A 210 30.92 8.42 8.15
C ALA A 210 31.45 8.65 9.59
N ASN A 211 31.89 9.85 9.94
CA ASN A 211 32.52 10.11 11.25
C ASN A 211 31.50 10.20 12.41
N GLN A 212 30.19 10.21 12.11
CA GLN A 212 29.08 10.25 13.07
C GLN A 212 28.01 9.21 12.73
N ASN A 213 26.88 9.24 13.44
CA ASN A 213 25.78 8.31 13.24
C ASN A 213 25.11 8.53 11.88
N SER A 214 24.80 7.42 11.20
CA SER A 214 23.93 7.37 10.03
C SER A 214 22.80 6.36 10.28
N PHE A 215 21.59 6.62 9.79
CA PHE A 215 20.36 5.87 10.08
C PHE A 215 19.27 6.16 9.03
N GLU A 216 18.07 5.54 9.15
CA GLU A 216 16.91 5.76 8.27
C GLU A 216 17.22 5.52 6.78
N ALA A 217 17.81 4.36 6.46
CA ALA A 217 18.19 4.05 5.09
C ALA A 217 17.03 3.46 4.27
N SER A 218 16.96 3.79 2.99
CA SER A 218 16.00 3.21 2.04
C SER A 218 16.60 3.09 0.64
N TYR A 219 16.23 2.06 -0.11
CA TYR A 219 16.65 1.87 -1.50
C TYR A 219 15.82 2.71 -2.48
N SER A 220 16.42 3.05 -3.62
CA SER A 220 15.66 3.35 -4.83
C SER A 220 14.94 2.09 -5.35
N ALA A 221 13.87 2.25 -6.14
CA ALA A 221 13.06 1.11 -6.60
C ALA A 221 13.84 0.08 -7.43
N ASP A 222 14.90 0.51 -8.12
CA ASP A 222 15.81 -0.32 -8.91
C ASP A 222 16.98 -0.91 -8.09
N GLY A 223 17.09 -0.55 -6.80
CA GLY A 223 18.16 -1.00 -5.91
C GLY A 223 19.55 -0.42 -6.22
N SER A 224 19.68 0.54 -7.14
CA SER A 224 20.98 1.10 -7.54
C SER A 224 21.50 2.19 -6.60
N ARG A 225 20.63 2.79 -5.78
CA ARG A 225 20.95 3.88 -4.86
C ARG A 225 20.32 3.66 -3.50
N VAL A 226 20.92 4.26 -2.48
CA VAL A 226 20.39 4.30 -1.11
C VAL A 226 20.32 5.75 -0.64
N VAL A 227 19.15 6.16 -0.15
CA VAL A 227 18.98 7.42 0.58
C VAL A 227 19.10 7.13 2.08
N PHE A 228 19.76 8.01 2.83
CA PHE A 228 19.96 7.84 4.27
C PHE A 228 20.18 9.17 4.99
N THR A 229 19.87 9.20 6.28
CA THR A 229 20.14 10.32 7.18
C THR A 229 21.53 10.18 7.82
N SER A 230 22.30 11.27 7.92
CA SER A 230 23.62 11.25 8.56
C SER A 230 23.98 12.56 9.26
N ILE A 231 24.64 12.47 10.42
CA ILE A 231 25.20 13.63 11.17
C ILE A 231 26.68 13.84 10.80
N ALA A 232 27.18 13.11 9.81
CA ALA A 232 28.61 13.05 9.52
C ALA A 232 29.06 14.26 8.71
N THR A 233 30.13 14.92 9.17
CA THR A 233 30.71 16.11 8.53
C THR A 233 31.74 15.76 7.46
N ASN A 234 31.90 14.49 7.12
CA ASN A 234 32.88 13.99 6.16
C ASN A 234 32.25 13.24 4.98
N LEU A 235 30.94 13.41 4.77
CA LEU A 235 30.21 12.90 3.60
C LEU A 235 29.91 14.00 2.57
N SER A 236 29.99 15.26 2.99
CA SER A 236 29.92 16.47 2.16
C SER A 236 30.73 17.58 2.84
N ASP A 237 30.81 18.75 2.21
CA ASP A 237 31.43 19.95 2.78
C ASP A 237 30.54 20.66 3.85
N ASP A 238 29.45 20.03 4.29
CA ASP A 238 28.54 20.61 5.28
C ASP A 238 29.16 20.65 6.70
N GLN A 239 29.07 21.81 7.33
CA GLN A 239 29.64 22.14 8.63
C GLN A 239 28.59 22.66 9.62
N ASN A 240 27.29 22.54 9.31
CA ASN A 240 26.19 22.98 10.20
C ASN A 240 26.12 22.14 11.50
N GLY A 241 26.70 20.94 11.51
CA GLY A 241 26.72 20.02 12.66
C GLY A 241 25.37 19.37 12.99
N VAL A 242 24.38 19.44 12.09
CA VAL A 242 23.08 18.77 12.22
C VAL A 242 23.01 17.55 11.30
N ALA A 243 21.87 16.86 11.28
CA ALA A 243 21.68 15.71 10.40
C ALA A 243 21.19 16.17 9.03
N ASP A 244 21.69 15.54 7.98
CA ASP A 244 21.37 15.81 6.59
C ASP A 244 20.97 14.52 5.87
N VAL A 245 20.26 14.66 4.75
CA VAL A 245 19.84 13.54 3.91
C VAL A 245 20.82 13.40 2.76
N PHE A 246 21.32 12.18 2.56
CA PHE A 246 22.30 11.85 1.53
C PHE A 246 21.78 10.73 0.63
N VAL A 247 22.21 10.73 -0.63
CA VAL A 247 22.07 9.61 -1.56
C VAL A 247 23.45 9.04 -1.85
N LYS A 248 23.60 7.73 -1.62
CA LYS A 248 24.73 6.92 -2.07
C LYS A 248 24.35 6.22 -3.37
N ASP A 249 25.14 6.41 -4.41
CA ASP A 249 25.09 5.57 -5.60
C ASP A 249 25.91 4.30 -5.36
N LEU A 250 25.25 3.15 -5.41
CA LEU A 250 25.87 1.86 -5.08
C LEU A 250 26.71 1.31 -6.25
N VAL A 251 26.60 1.88 -7.45
CA VAL A 251 27.36 1.47 -8.63
C VAL A 251 28.68 2.23 -8.70
N THR A 252 28.64 3.54 -8.50
CA THR A 252 29.79 4.45 -8.63
C THR A 252 30.44 4.81 -7.30
N GLY A 253 29.71 4.66 -6.19
CA GLY A 253 30.13 5.10 -4.86
C GLY A 253 29.92 6.60 -4.60
N ALA A 254 29.36 7.35 -5.55
CA ALA A 254 29.12 8.78 -5.39
C ALA A 254 28.16 9.08 -4.23
N VAL A 255 28.34 10.23 -3.58
CA VAL A 255 27.56 10.68 -2.42
C VAL A 255 27.07 12.09 -2.70
N THR A 256 25.76 12.27 -2.71
CA THR A 256 25.14 13.58 -2.93
C THR A 256 24.27 13.94 -1.74
N MET A 257 24.48 15.15 -1.20
CA MET A 257 23.58 15.72 -0.19
C MET A 257 22.28 16.15 -0.86
N VAL A 258 21.14 15.71 -0.33
CA VAL A 258 19.80 15.99 -0.86
C VAL A 258 19.17 17.20 -0.17
N SER A 259 19.46 17.40 1.12
CA SER A 259 18.99 18.52 1.94
C SER A 259 19.69 19.84 1.56
N LEU A 260 19.50 20.24 0.30
CA LEU A 260 20.06 21.41 -0.35
C LEU A 260 18.92 22.27 -0.87
N ALA A 261 18.99 23.59 -0.65
CA ALA A 261 18.09 24.56 -1.26
C ALA A 261 18.14 24.49 -2.80
N ALA A 262 17.14 25.07 -3.46
CA ALA A 262 17.17 25.22 -4.91
C ALA A 262 18.39 26.06 -5.35
N PRO A 263 18.96 25.80 -6.55
CA PRO A 263 20.11 26.54 -7.04
C PRO A 263 19.80 28.04 -7.17
N ASP A 264 20.72 28.88 -6.68
CA ASP A 264 20.65 30.32 -6.85
C ASP A 264 20.91 30.74 -8.32
N SER A 265 20.93 32.04 -8.60
CA SER A 265 21.21 32.56 -9.95
C SER A 265 22.59 32.18 -10.51
N ASN A 266 23.50 31.70 -9.65
CA ASN A 266 24.84 31.24 -10.01
C ASN A 266 24.94 29.70 -10.07
N GLY A 267 23.84 28.99 -9.84
CA GLY A 267 23.79 27.54 -9.79
C GLY A 267 24.32 26.94 -8.49
N VAL A 268 24.46 27.73 -7.42
CA VAL A 268 24.94 27.26 -6.11
C VAL A 268 23.75 26.82 -5.27
N GLU A 269 23.82 25.60 -4.74
CA GLU A 269 22.84 25.07 -3.79
C GLU A 269 23.37 25.22 -2.36
N ALA A 270 22.61 25.89 -1.49
CA ALA A 270 22.99 26.07 -0.10
C ALA A 270 22.55 24.86 0.74
N PRO A 271 23.40 24.34 1.65
CA PRO A 271 22.99 23.32 2.61
C PRO A 271 21.83 23.79 3.50
N SER A 272 21.02 22.82 3.93
CA SER A 272 19.98 23.06 4.93
C SER A 272 20.61 23.59 6.23
N ASN A 273 19.93 24.52 6.90
CA ASN A 273 20.39 25.07 8.18
C ASN A 273 19.73 24.43 9.40
N GLY A 274 18.94 23.38 9.18
CA GLY A 274 18.16 22.65 10.16
C GLY A 274 18.25 21.15 9.95
N ASN A 275 17.78 20.37 10.91
CA ASN A 275 17.89 18.92 10.87
C ASN A 275 17.00 18.35 9.74
N SER A 276 17.56 17.52 8.85
CA SER A 276 16.84 16.86 7.75
C SER A 276 16.88 15.33 7.91
N ARG A 277 15.74 14.65 7.69
CA ARG A 277 15.51 13.22 7.98
C ARG A 277 14.52 12.53 7.05
N PHE A 278 14.41 11.20 7.16
CA PHE A 278 13.38 10.37 6.51
C PHE A 278 13.32 10.53 4.98
N GLY A 279 14.47 10.39 4.31
CA GLY A 279 14.53 10.42 2.85
C GLY A 279 13.84 9.22 2.19
N ALA A 280 13.08 9.46 1.12
CA ALA A 280 12.41 8.44 0.31
C ALA A 280 12.49 8.78 -1.18
N PHE A 281 12.86 7.81 -2.03
CA PHE A 281 12.90 8.02 -3.48
C PHE A 281 11.49 8.02 -4.10
N SER A 282 11.31 8.79 -5.17
CA SER A 282 10.22 8.56 -6.10
C SER A 282 10.39 7.20 -6.82
N PRO A 283 9.32 6.61 -7.36
CA PRO A 283 9.39 5.31 -8.03
C PRO A 283 10.36 5.26 -9.22
N ASP A 284 10.48 6.37 -9.95
CA ASP A 284 11.44 6.55 -11.06
C ASP A 284 12.86 6.91 -10.58
N GLY A 285 13.04 7.15 -9.28
CA GLY A 285 14.29 7.57 -8.66
C GLY A 285 14.78 8.96 -9.06
N THR A 286 13.97 9.79 -9.72
CA THR A 286 14.38 11.14 -10.13
C THR A 286 14.22 12.19 -9.03
N LYS A 287 13.49 11.87 -7.96
CA LYS A 287 13.22 12.75 -6.83
C LYS A 287 13.47 12.05 -5.50
N VAL A 288 13.70 12.85 -4.47
CA VAL A 288 13.71 12.40 -3.08
C VAL A 288 12.81 13.31 -2.27
N ALA A 289 11.85 12.71 -1.56
CA ALA A 289 11.08 13.37 -0.53
C ALA A 289 11.80 13.23 0.82
N PHE A 290 11.78 14.25 1.66
CA PHE A 290 12.40 14.22 2.97
C PHE A 290 11.72 15.23 3.90
N SER A 291 11.91 15.06 5.21
CA SER A 291 11.49 16.06 6.19
C SER A 291 12.67 16.94 6.63
N SER A 292 12.46 18.22 6.86
CA SER A 292 13.51 19.12 7.35
C SER A 292 12.96 20.21 8.25
N ALA A 293 13.72 20.58 9.28
CA ALA A 293 13.45 21.73 10.15
C ALA A 293 14.15 23.02 9.68
N ALA A 294 14.59 23.06 8.43
CA ALA A 294 15.39 24.15 7.87
C ALA A 294 14.51 25.20 7.19
N ASP A 295 14.64 26.46 7.60
CA ASP A 295 13.89 27.60 7.06
C ASP A 295 14.48 28.19 5.76
N ASN A 296 15.54 27.56 5.23
CA ASN A 296 16.30 28.07 4.08
C ASN A 296 16.16 27.21 2.81
N LEU A 297 15.35 26.16 2.82
CA LEU A 297 15.14 25.28 1.67
C LEU A 297 14.20 25.89 0.61
N VAL A 298 13.20 26.63 1.07
CA VAL A 298 12.27 27.43 0.26
C VAL A 298 11.96 28.74 0.99
N ALA A 299 11.64 29.81 0.27
CA ALA A 299 11.47 31.13 0.87
C ALA A 299 10.22 31.28 1.77
N ASP A 300 9.21 30.44 1.54
CA ASP A 300 7.89 30.53 2.20
C ASP A 300 7.76 29.58 3.41
N ASP A 301 8.83 28.87 3.78
CA ASP A 301 8.88 28.07 5.01
C ASP A 301 9.37 28.93 6.17
N VAL A 302 8.46 29.26 7.09
CA VAL A 302 8.69 30.24 8.17
C VAL A 302 8.20 29.78 9.54
N ASN A 303 7.81 28.51 9.69
CA ASN A 303 7.14 28.00 10.90
C ASN A 303 8.13 27.48 11.98
N GLY A 304 9.39 27.20 11.60
CA GLY A 304 10.40 26.59 12.48
C GLY A 304 10.07 25.16 12.93
N LYS A 305 9.27 24.43 12.15
CA LYS A 305 8.84 23.04 12.35
C LYS A 305 9.52 22.14 11.34
N TYR A 306 9.31 20.82 11.51
CA TYR A 306 9.70 19.89 10.45
C TYR A 306 8.64 20.00 9.36
N ASP A 307 9.09 20.15 8.12
CA ASP A 307 8.25 20.18 6.94
C ASP A 307 8.71 19.15 5.93
N VAL A 308 7.80 18.70 5.08
CA VAL A 308 8.08 17.73 4.03
C VAL A 308 8.39 18.46 2.74
N PHE A 309 9.53 18.10 2.15
CA PHE A 309 10.03 18.64 0.89
C PHE A 309 10.22 17.53 -0.13
N VAL A 310 10.14 17.88 -1.41
CA VAL A 310 10.59 17.04 -2.54
C VAL A 310 11.71 17.77 -3.26
N LYS A 311 12.89 17.14 -3.33
CA LYS A 311 14.02 17.55 -4.16
C LYS A 311 13.99 16.79 -5.48
N ASP A 312 13.97 17.52 -6.59
CA ASP A 312 14.22 16.95 -7.91
C ASP A 312 15.73 16.82 -8.13
N LEU A 313 16.22 15.59 -8.30
CA LEU A 313 17.65 15.29 -8.38
C LEU A 313 18.26 15.66 -9.75
N VAL A 314 17.44 15.99 -10.75
CA VAL A 314 17.89 16.38 -12.09
C VAL A 314 18.07 17.89 -12.17
N THR A 315 17.10 18.64 -11.64
CA THR A 315 17.03 20.10 -11.76
C THR A 315 17.50 20.84 -10.51
N GLY A 316 17.56 20.17 -9.37
CA GLY A 316 17.85 20.79 -8.07
C GLY A 316 16.66 21.52 -7.46
N LEU A 317 15.48 21.53 -8.10
CA LEU A 317 14.32 22.23 -7.55
C LEU A 317 13.82 21.57 -6.26
N VAL A 318 13.36 22.40 -5.32
CA VAL A 318 12.77 21.98 -4.04
C VAL A 318 11.32 22.45 -3.99
N THR A 319 10.40 21.53 -3.67
CA THR A 319 8.98 21.81 -3.49
C THR A 319 8.58 21.52 -2.04
N LEU A 320 7.86 22.44 -1.40
CA LEU A 320 7.27 22.25 -0.08
C LEU A 320 5.94 21.48 -0.22
N VAL A 321 5.93 20.23 0.27
CA VAL A 321 4.79 19.32 0.20
C VAL A 321 3.79 19.56 1.32
N SER A 322 4.28 19.77 2.55
CA SER A 322 3.45 20.08 3.73
C SER A 322 3.00 21.53 3.71
N SER A 323 2.25 21.90 2.67
CA SER A 323 1.73 23.24 2.46
C SER A 323 0.23 23.20 2.20
N SER A 324 -0.47 24.22 2.71
CA SER A 324 -1.92 24.37 2.55
C SER A 324 -2.36 24.36 1.08
N SER A 325 -3.54 23.81 0.81
CA SER A 325 -4.16 23.84 -0.52
C SER A 325 -4.26 25.29 -1.02
N PRO A 326 -3.95 25.56 -2.30
CA PRO A 326 -3.84 26.93 -2.80
C PRO A 326 -5.23 27.59 -2.94
N ILE A 327 -5.77 28.13 -1.85
CA ILE A 327 -7.03 28.92 -1.89
C ILE A 327 -6.76 30.33 -2.47
N THR A 328 -5.51 30.79 -2.46
CA THR A 328 -5.09 32.13 -2.95
C THR A 328 -3.86 32.12 -3.85
N GLY A 329 -3.41 30.94 -4.31
CA GLY A 329 -2.20 30.77 -5.11
C GLY A 329 -0.89 30.93 -4.33
N VAL A 330 -0.96 31.09 -3.01
CA VAL A 330 0.19 31.07 -2.09
C VAL A 330 0.10 29.80 -1.26
N GLU A 331 1.16 29.00 -1.31
CA GLU A 331 1.33 27.82 -0.46
C GLU A 331 2.07 28.24 0.81
N ILE A 332 1.46 27.98 1.97
CA ILE A 332 2.08 28.26 3.28
C ILE A 332 2.28 26.94 3.98
N ALA A 333 3.46 26.75 4.59
CA ALA A 333 3.77 25.62 5.45
C ALA A 333 2.69 25.40 6.51
N GLY A 334 2.49 24.14 6.90
CA GLY A 334 1.61 23.80 8.02
C GLY A 334 2.07 24.44 9.33
N ASP A 335 1.19 24.53 10.32
CA ASP A 335 1.53 25.09 11.63
C ASP A 335 2.10 24.06 12.62
N GLY A 336 2.06 22.77 12.26
CA GLY A 336 2.57 21.63 13.02
C GLY A 336 3.72 20.88 12.32
N HIS A 337 4.31 19.90 13.01
CA HIS A 337 5.37 19.07 12.41
C HIS A 337 4.79 18.14 11.34
N SER A 338 5.45 18.09 10.17
CA SER A 338 5.18 17.15 9.10
C SER A 338 6.41 16.26 8.82
N THR A 339 6.22 14.93 8.79
CA THR A 339 7.33 13.97 8.67
C THR A 339 6.95 12.73 7.85
N ARG A 340 7.96 11.86 7.61
CA ARG A 340 7.81 10.54 6.97
C ARG A 340 7.07 10.57 5.63
N PRO A 341 7.64 11.23 4.61
CA PRO A 341 7.06 11.20 3.28
C PRO A 341 7.12 9.80 2.64
N ILE A 342 6.07 9.44 1.91
CA ILE A 342 5.99 8.25 1.07
C ILE A 342 5.40 8.64 -0.29
N PHE A 343 6.10 8.32 -1.38
CA PHE A 343 5.55 8.54 -2.73
C PHE A 343 4.48 7.49 -3.07
N SER A 344 3.49 7.90 -3.85
CA SER A 344 2.63 6.98 -4.58
C SER A 344 3.41 6.20 -5.65
N PRO A 345 2.95 5.01 -6.09
CA PRO A 345 3.63 4.19 -7.09
C PRO A 345 3.81 4.85 -8.47
N ASP A 346 2.95 5.81 -8.80
CA ASP A 346 3.04 6.64 -10.01
C ASP A 346 3.91 7.89 -9.83
N GLY A 347 4.36 8.19 -8.61
CA GLY A 347 5.13 9.37 -8.25
C GLY A 347 4.35 10.69 -8.27
N GLY A 348 3.03 10.65 -8.51
CA GLY A 348 2.19 11.84 -8.62
C GLY A 348 1.75 12.43 -7.28
N ARG A 349 1.83 11.66 -6.19
CA ARG A 349 1.37 12.04 -4.85
C ARG A 349 2.42 11.72 -3.79
N VAL A 350 2.39 12.46 -2.68
CA VAL A 350 3.22 12.21 -1.49
C VAL A 350 2.33 12.17 -0.25
N ALA A 351 2.29 11.02 0.41
CA ALA A 351 1.67 10.88 1.73
C ALA A 351 2.67 11.27 2.83
N PHE A 352 2.19 11.87 3.91
CA PHE A 352 3.02 12.31 5.04
C PHE A 352 2.21 12.37 6.34
N LEU A 353 2.88 12.22 7.47
CA LEU A 353 2.31 12.46 8.79
C LEU A 353 2.37 13.96 9.09
N SER A 354 1.34 14.55 9.68
CA SER A 354 1.29 15.97 10.04
C SER A 354 0.47 16.24 11.29
N GLU A 355 0.95 17.15 12.13
CA GLU A 355 0.24 17.74 13.29
C GLU A 355 -0.41 19.10 12.96
N SER A 356 -0.44 19.47 11.69
CA SER A 356 -0.92 20.77 11.21
C SER A 356 -2.45 20.86 11.25
N THR A 357 -2.95 21.88 11.94
CA THR A 357 -4.39 22.22 11.98
C THR A 357 -4.83 23.04 10.76
N THR A 358 -3.88 23.44 9.90
CA THR A 358 -4.10 24.36 8.78
C THR A 358 -4.24 23.67 7.42
N PHE A 359 -4.11 22.33 7.35
CA PHE A 359 -4.32 21.56 6.11
C PHE A 359 -5.78 21.24 5.79
N GLY A 360 -6.72 21.73 6.59
CA GLY A 360 -8.14 21.46 6.43
C GLY A 360 -8.56 20.15 7.08
N ASP A 361 -9.79 20.15 7.58
CA ASP A 361 -10.49 19.08 8.28
C ASP A 361 -9.87 18.50 9.56
N ASP A 362 -8.58 18.64 9.86
CA ASP A 362 -8.03 18.22 11.16
C ASP A 362 -8.56 19.08 12.33
N ALA A 363 -9.33 18.44 13.22
CA ALA A 363 -9.98 19.05 14.38
C ALA A 363 -9.34 18.66 15.72
N ASN A 364 -8.32 17.81 15.74
CA ASN A 364 -7.77 17.21 16.98
C ASN A 364 -6.35 17.73 17.32
N ALA A 365 -5.64 18.37 16.37
CA ALA A 365 -4.24 18.82 16.52
C ALA A 365 -3.26 17.71 16.93
N ALA A 366 -3.62 16.47 16.66
CA ALA A 366 -2.81 15.27 16.78
C ALA A 366 -2.19 14.94 15.42
N ALA A 367 -1.20 14.05 15.44
CA ALA A 367 -0.59 13.60 14.20
C ALA A 367 -1.59 12.75 13.39
N ASP A 368 -1.83 13.14 12.15
CA ASP A 368 -2.70 12.47 11.18
C ASP A 368 -1.97 12.29 9.84
N ILE A 369 -2.47 11.41 8.97
CA ILE A 369 -1.82 11.12 7.68
C ILE A 369 -2.56 11.89 6.58
N PHE A 370 -1.81 12.69 5.85
CA PHE A 370 -2.28 13.47 4.71
C PHE A 370 -1.62 12.99 3.42
N VAL A 371 -2.21 13.35 2.29
CA VAL A 371 -1.62 13.20 0.97
C VAL A 371 -1.65 14.52 0.21
N LYS A 372 -0.53 14.88 -0.42
CA LYS A 372 -0.43 16.00 -1.38
C LYS A 372 -0.40 15.44 -2.79
N ASP A 373 -1.29 15.92 -3.64
CA ASP A 373 -1.16 15.75 -5.09
C ASP A 373 -0.15 16.76 -5.65
N LEU A 374 0.90 16.28 -6.30
CA LEU A 374 1.99 17.14 -6.78
C LEU A 374 1.61 17.94 -8.04
N THR A 375 0.53 17.57 -8.71
CA THR A 375 0.02 18.24 -9.92
C THR A 375 -1.02 19.31 -9.56
N THR A 376 -2.06 18.92 -8.81
CA THR A 376 -3.15 19.83 -8.41
C THR A 376 -2.78 20.67 -7.20
N ARG A 377 -1.78 20.23 -6.41
CA ARG A 377 -1.37 20.81 -5.13
C ARG A 377 -2.43 20.73 -4.03
N GLU A 378 -3.40 19.86 -4.19
CA GLU A 378 -4.41 19.58 -3.18
C GLU A 378 -3.83 18.74 -2.05
N VAL A 379 -4.16 19.08 -0.80
CA VAL A 379 -3.90 18.26 0.39
C VAL A 379 -5.20 17.60 0.84
N THR A 380 -5.17 16.30 1.08
CA THR A 380 -6.32 15.52 1.56
C THR A 380 -5.94 14.73 2.82
N LEU A 381 -6.79 14.75 3.84
CA LEU A 381 -6.66 13.92 5.04
C LEU A 381 -7.03 12.46 4.72
N LEU A 382 -6.14 11.51 5.02
CA LEU A 382 -6.37 10.07 4.82
C LEU A 382 -6.83 9.36 6.09
N THR A 383 -6.45 9.81 7.28
CA THR A 383 -6.90 9.22 8.54
C THR A 383 -8.26 9.79 8.94
N THR A 384 -9.32 9.16 8.44
CA THR A 384 -10.71 9.52 8.74
C THR A 384 -11.51 8.27 9.10
N THR A 385 -12.61 8.46 9.82
CA THR A 385 -13.63 7.44 10.03
C THR A 385 -14.22 7.00 8.68
N ALA A 386 -14.77 5.78 8.64
CA ALA A 386 -15.58 5.35 7.52
C ALA A 386 -16.80 6.29 7.37
N PRO A 387 -17.18 6.67 6.13
CA PRO A 387 -18.43 7.37 5.91
C PRO A 387 -19.60 6.44 6.27
N THR A 388 -20.70 7.01 6.76
CA THR A 388 -21.98 6.30 6.82
C THR A 388 -22.96 6.98 5.87
N GLN A 389 -24.05 6.30 5.50
CA GLN A 389 -25.09 6.86 4.62
C GLN A 389 -25.61 8.24 5.09
N THR A 390 -25.47 8.57 6.38
CA THR A 390 -26.00 9.83 6.96
C THR A 390 -24.91 10.74 7.55
N THR A 391 -23.66 10.31 7.60
CA THR A 391 -22.55 11.09 8.17
C THR A 391 -21.31 11.04 7.27
N PRO A 392 -20.80 12.19 6.79
CA PRO A 392 -19.50 12.26 6.16
C PRO A 392 -18.40 11.66 7.03
N SER A 393 -17.30 11.24 6.40
CA SER A 393 -16.09 10.84 7.13
C SER A 393 -15.60 11.99 8.01
N MET A 394 -15.24 11.68 9.25
CA MET A 394 -14.67 12.64 10.20
C MET A 394 -13.18 12.31 10.41
N PRO A 395 -12.32 13.28 10.76
CA PRO A 395 -10.96 13.01 11.20
C PRO A 395 -10.93 12.01 12.36
N THR A 396 -9.80 11.32 12.53
CA THR A 396 -9.60 10.51 13.74
C THR A 396 -9.58 11.41 14.98
N ASP A 397 -9.85 10.87 16.16
CA ASP A 397 -9.79 11.62 17.43
C ASP A 397 -8.56 11.28 18.29
N GLY A 398 -7.64 10.48 17.74
CA GLY A 398 -6.46 9.98 18.43
C GLY A 398 -5.16 10.31 17.72
N VAL A 399 -4.05 9.87 18.30
CA VAL A 399 -2.72 10.10 17.73
C VAL A 399 -2.39 8.95 16.78
N THR A 400 -2.24 9.26 15.50
CA THR A 400 -1.68 8.31 14.54
C THR A 400 -0.21 8.08 14.86
N GLY A 401 0.16 6.81 14.98
CA GLY A 401 1.52 6.40 15.26
C GLY A 401 2.45 6.80 14.12
N GLU A 402 3.70 6.95 14.50
CA GLU A 402 4.73 7.47 13.63
C GLU A 402 4.92 6.67 12.33
N ASN A 403 4.74 5.35 12.33
CA ASN A 403 4.93 4.52 11.15
C ASN A 403 3.58 4.14 10.52
N PHE A 404 3.46 4.35 9.21
CA PHE A 404 2.35 3.90 8.37
C PHE A 404 2.90 3.31 7.07
N ALA A 405 2.08 2.51 6.40
CA ALA A 405 2.45 1.82 5.17
C ALA A 405 1.27 1.76 4.22
N PHE A 406 1.56 1.65 2.92
CA PHE A 406 0.57 1.36 1.90
C PHE A 406 0.83 -0.03 1.32
N ASP A 407 -0.22 -0.68 0.84
CA ASP A 407 -0.05 -1.74 -0.15
C ASP A 407 0.55 -1.17 -1.46
N LYS A 408 1.06 -2.04 -2.33
CA LYS A 408 1.73 -1.62 -3.57
C LYS A 408 0.79 -0.95 -4.57
N THR A 409 -0.51 -1.21 -4.47
CA THR A 409 -1.56 -0.59 -5.28
C THR A 409 -1.97 0.79 -4.75
N TRP A 410 -1.52 1.17 -3.55
CA TRP A 410 -1.90 2.41 -2.87
C TRP A 410 -3.41 2.50 -2.60
N SER A 411 -4.06 1.35 -2.47
CA SER A 411 -5.49 1.18 -2.16
C SER A 411 -5.74 0.93 -0.68
N GLY A 412 -4.76 0.38 0.04
CA GLY A 412 -4.86 0.06 1.47
C GLY A 412 -3.83 0.84 2.26
N LEU A 413 -4.29 1.69 3.17
CA LEU A 413 -3.45 2.38 4.15
C LEU A 413 -3.46 1.61 5.47
N PHE A 414 -2.27 1.28 5.98
CA PHE A 414 -2.06 0.62 7.26
C PHE A 414 -1.39 1.58 8.22
N PHE A 415 -2.03 1.83 9.35
CA PHE A 415 -1.59 2.82 10.30
C PHE A 415 -1.99 2.42 11.71
N SER A 416 -1.11 2.69 12.66
CA SER A 416 -1.45 2.52 14.06
C SER A 416 -2.12 3.79 14.59
N SER A 417 -3.16 3.72 15.43
CA SER A 417 -3.80 4.89 16.03
C SER A 417 -4.34 4.58 17.43
N THR A 418 -4.42 5.61 18.28
CA THR A 418 -5.12 5.56 19.58
C THR A 418 -6.55 6.08 19.50
N ALA A 419 -7.07 6.28 18.28
CA ALA A 419 -8.37 6.86 18.04
C ALA A 419 -9.50 5.92 18.49
N THR A 420 -10.50 6.49 19.16
CA THR A 420 -11.71 5.80 19.63
C THR A 420 -12.86 5.85 18.62
N ASN A 421 -12.71 6.67 17.58
CA ASN A 421 -13.74 6.90 16.56
C ASN A 421 -13.53 6.15 15.24
N LEU A 422 -12.49 5.31 15.13
CA LEU A 422 -12.20 4.49 13.94
C LEU A 422 -12.98 3.17 13.85
N GLY A 423 -13.86 2.93 14.84
CA GLY A 423 -14.68 1.72 14.93
C GLY A 423 -13.93 0.52 15.52
N GLN A 424 -14.69 -0.52 15.89
CA GLN A 424 -14.23 -1.83 16.40
C GLN A 424 -13.49 -1.84 17.75
N ASP A 425 -12.89 -0.74 18.21
CA ASP A 425 -12.36 -0.59 19.57
C ASP A 425 -12.54 0.85 20.07
N ALA A 426 -12.92 1.01 21.34
CA ALA A 426 -13.18 2.29 22.00
C ALA A 426 -12.22 2.57 23.16
N ASP A 427 -11.18 1.74 23.31
CA ASP A 427 -10.10 2.03 24.25
C ASP A 427 -9.08 3.02 23.68
N THR A 428 -8.13 3.44 24.52
CA THR A 428 -7.07 4.37 24.13
C THR A 428 -5.75 3.67 23.81
N VAL A 429 -5.76 2.34 23.67
CA VAL A 429 -4.58 1.56 23.29
C VAL A 429 -4.28 1.85 21.83
N ARG A 430 -3.00 1.85 21.47
CA ARG A 430 -2.62 2.02 20.06
C ARG A 430 -2.86 0.72 19.31
N HIS A 431 -3.80 0.75 18.38
CA HIS A 431 -4.15 -0.39 17.54
C HIS A 431 -3.70 -0.19 16.10
N LEU A 432 -3.54 -1.27 15.35
CA LEU A 432 -3.27 -1.24 13.92
C LEU A 432 -4.59 -1.32 13.14
N PHE A 433 -4.82 -0.35 12.26
CA PHE A 433 -5.97 -0.28 11.38
C PHE A 433 -5.53 -0.40 9.91
N ARG A 434 -6.44 -0.93 9.09
CA ARG A 434 -6.42 -0.83 7.63
C ARG A 434 -7.54 0.11 7.21
N LYS A 435 -7.23 1.12 6.41
CA LYS A 435 -8.23 1.90 5.67
C LYS A 435 -8.17 1.53 4.20
N ASP A 436 -9.30 1.08 3.67
CA ASP A 436 -9.47 0.97 2.23
C ASP A 436 -9.72 2.37 1.66
N LEU A 437 -8.84 2.83 0.78
CA LEU A 437 -8.89 4.17 0.20
C LEU A 437 -9.84 4.27 -0.98
N ASN A 438 -10.25 3.13 -1.56
CA ASN A 438 -11.26 3.10 -2.61
C ASN A 438 -12.67 3.11 -2.01
N ALA A 439 -12.88 2.37 -0.93
CA ALA A 439 -14.19 2.24 -0.28
C ALA A 439 -14.37 3.21 0.91
N GLY A 440 -13.28 3.74 1.46
CA GLY A 440 -13.30 4.56 2.66
C GLY A 440 -13.49 3.77 3.96
N THR A 441 -13.60 2.43 3.90
CA THR A 441 -13.81 1.58 5.07
C THR A 441 -12.58 1.50 5.95
N VAL A 442 -12.79 1.33 7.26
CA VAL A 442 -11.71 1.16 8.25
C VAL A 442 -11.94 -0.12 9.02
N SER A 443 -10.88 -0.91 9.24
CA SER A 443 -10.95 -2.18 9.95
C SER A 443 -9.75 -2.38 10.87
N LEU A 444 -10.00 -2.97 12.05
CA LEU A 444 -9.01 -3.20 13.10
C LEU A 444 -8.18 -4.47 12.82
N VAL A 445 -6.94 -4.33 12.37
CA VAL A 445 -6.06 -5.45 12.03
C VAL A 445 -5.51 -6.15 13.27
N SER A 446 -5.16 -5.41 14.33
CA SER A 446 -4.50 -5.95 15.52
C SER A 446 -5.48 -6.70 16.43
N THR A 447 -5.92 -7.88 15.99
CA THR A 447 -6.84 -8.76 16.70
C THR A 447 -6.31 -10.20 16.76
N SER A 448 -6.82 -10.99 17.70
CA SER A 448 -6.65 -12.44 17.69
C SER A 448 -7.35 -13.08 16.49
N ALA A 449 -6.96 -14.30 16.12
CA ALA A 449 -7.53 -14.98 14.96
C ALA A 449 -9.06 -15.21 15.09
N PRO A 450 -9.78 -15.38 13.95
CA PRO A 450 -11.16 -15.82 13.95
C PRO A 450 -11.38 -17.10 14.79
N PRO A 451 -12.57 -17.27 15.40
CA PRO A 451 -13.77 -16.44 15.26
C PRO A 451 -13.86 -15.27 16.25
N ASN A 452 -12.90 -15.13 17.18
CA ASN A 452 -13.10 -14.24 18.33
C ASN A 452 -12.68 -12.79 18.08
N LEU A 453 -11.68 -12.57 17.21
CA LEU A 453 -11.25 -11.22 16.77
C LEU A 453 -11.04 -10.22 17.92
N VAL A 454 -10.49 -10.70 19.04
CA VAL A 454 -10.27 -9.86 20.23
C VAL A 454 -9.13 -8.87 19.97
N PRO A 455 -9.32 -7.55 20.16
CA PRO A 455 -8.27 -6.54 20.00
C PRO A 455 -7.02 -6.79 20.85
N ALA A 456 -5.86 -6.35 20.36
CA ALA A 456 -4.61 -6.35 21.12
C ALA A 456 -4.75 -5.52 22.40
N GLU A 457 -4.40 -6.07 23.56
CA GLU A 457 -4.49 -5.34 24.83
C GLU A 457 -3.33 -4.36 25.09
N ALA A 458 -2.39 -4.24 24.16
CA ALA A 458 -1.21 -3.38 24.29
C ALA A 458 -0.78 -2.76 22.95
N ASP A 459 -0.05 -1.64 23.05
CA ASP A 459 0.35 -0.82 21.91
C ASP A 459 0.99 -1.63 20.77
N VAL A 460 0.44 -1.43 19.58
CA VAL A 460 0.92 -1.99 18.32
C VAL A 460 1.72 -0.94 17.56
N ILE A 461 2.91 -1.32 17.11
CA ILE A 461 3.85 -0.41 16.45
C ILE A 461 4.53 -1.06 15.24
N SER A 462 5.10 -0.19 14.40
CA SER A 462 5.94 -0.58 13.25
C SER A 462 5.29 -1.55 12.27
N PRO A 463 4.14 -1.18 11.67
CA PRO A 463 3.53 -2.00 10.64
C PRO A 463 4.42 -2.08 9.39
N SER A 464 4.45 -3.24 8.76
CA SER A 464 5.01 -3.48 7.42
C SER A 464 4.04 -4.33 6.63
N VAL A 465 3.77 -3.97 5.38
CA VAL A 465 2.78 -4.62 4.52
C VAL A 465 3.51 -5.42 3.44
N SER A 466 3.02 -6.62 3.12
CA SER A 466 3.55 -7.40 2.00
C SER A 466 3.27 -6.70 0.67
N ALA A 467 4.10 -6.94 -0.34
CA ALA A 467 3.99 -6.23 -1.61
C ALA A 467 2.67 -6.46 -2.34
N ASP A 468 2.01 -7.59 -2.10
CA ASP A 468 0.69 -7.92 -2.64
C ASP A 468 -0.47 -7.41 -1.77
N GLY A 469 -0.17 -6.79 -0.61
CA GLY A 469 -1.16 -6.30 0.33
C GLY A 469 -1.92 -7.39 1.11
N SER A 470 -1.55 -8.67 0.97
CA SER A 470 -2.27 -9.80 1.60
C SER A 470 -1.91 -10.02 3.08
N MET A 471 -0.78 -9.47 3.53
CA MET A 471 -0.28 -9.64 4.89
C MET A 471 0.26 -8.33 5.45
N VAL A 472 0.18 -8.22 6.78
CA VAL A 472 0.80 -7.12 7.53
C VAL A 472 1.50 -7.67 8.77
N ALA A 473 2.78 -7.29 8.91
CA ALA A 473 3.62 -7.59 10.05
C ALA A 473 3.64 -6.41 11.00
N PHE A 474 3.64 -6.65 12.31
CA PHE A 474 3.66 -5.60 13.33
C PHE A 474 4.30 -6.09 14.62
N SER A 475 4.63 -5.18 15.53
CA SER A 475 5.18 -5.51 16.85
C SER A 475 4.24 -5.09 17.98
N THR A 476 4.06 -5.93 18.99
CA THR A 476 3.27 -5.61 20.19
C THR A 476 3.66 -6.52 21.36
N PRO A 477 3.59 -6.07 22.62
CA PRO A 477 3.72 -6.92 23.81
C PRO A 477 2.38 -7.52 24.26
N SER A 478 1.36 -7.50 23.40
CA SER A 478 0.02 -8.01 23.68
C SER A 478 0.02 -9.53 23.80
N GLY A 479 -0.42 -10.04 24.96
CA GLY A 479 -0.44 -11.48 25.25
C GLY A 479 -1.68 -12.22 24.76
N ASN A 480 -2.63 -11.52 24.14
CA ASN A 480 -3.95 -12.06 23.81
C ASN A 480 -4.20 -12.26 22.31
N LEU A 481 -3.21 -11.99 21.43
CA LEU A 481 -3.35 -12.21 20.00
C LEU A 481 -3.25 -13.69 19.60
N ILE A 482 -2.41 -14.46 20.30
CA ILE A 482 -2.21 -15.89 20.09
C ILE A 482 -2.10 -16.58 21.45
N SER A 483 -2.68 -17.77 21.58
CA SER A 483 -2.53 -18.57 22.80
C SER A 483 -1.07 -18.97 23.03
N GLY A 484 -0.58 -18.87 24.27
CA GLY A 484 0.79 -19.25 24.61
C GLY A 484 1.79 -18.09 24.59
N ASP A 485 1.32 -16.87 24.29
CA ASP A 485 2.02 -15.65 24.69
C ASP A 485 2.01 -15.51 26.21
N THR A 486 3.19 -15.52 26.81
CA THR A 486 3.32 -15.48 28.27
C THR A 486 4.37 -14.50 28.74
N ASN A 487 5.23 -14.04 27.84
CA ASN A 487 6.17 -12.99 28.13
C ASN A 487 5.43 -11.63 28.04
N VAL A 488 6.02 -10.57 28.61
CA VAL A 488 5.47 -9.21 28.50
C VAL A 488 6.34 -8.36 27.56
N PHE A 489 7.14 -9.03 26.74
CA PHE A 489 8.05 -8.43 25.79
C PHE A 489 7.33 -8.23 24.46
N SER A 490 7.81 -7.26 23.68
CA SER A 490 7.24 -7.07 22.35
C SER A 490 7.61 -8.26 21.47
N ASP A 491 6.64 -8.85 20.80
CA ASP A 491 6.83 -9.87 19.79
C ASP A 491 6.45 -9.35 18.40
N VAL A 492 6.92 -10.04 17.36
CA VAL A 492 6.56 -9.75 15.97
C VAL A 492 5.48 -10.71 15.53
N PHE A 493 4.40 -10.17 15.00
CA PHE A 493 3.27 -10.91 14.46
C PHE A 493 3.09 -10.62 12.97
N VAL A 494 2.51 -11.57 12.25
CA VAL A 494 2.00 -11.40 10.89
C VAL A 494 0.52 -11.74 10.90
N ALA A 495 -0.31 -10.76 10.57
CA ALA A 495 -1.71 -10.96 10.23
C ALA A 495 -1.83 -11.21 8.72
N THR A 496 -2.52 -12.28 8.36
CA THR A 496 -3.02 -12.51 7.00
C THR A 496 -4.36 -11.82 6.90
N LEU A 497 -4.48 -10.87 5.98
CA LEU A 497 -5.71 -10.13 5.79
C LEU A 497 -6.74 -11.03 5.13
N SER A 498 -7.98 -10.97 5.60
CA SER A 498 -9.07 -11.62 4.90
C SER A 498 -9.14 -10.99 3.51
N PRO A 499 -9.21 -11.79 2.43
CA PRO A 499 -9.44 -11.23 1.09
C PRO A 499 -10.83 -10.57 0.96
N GLY A 500 -11.62 -10.59 2.04
CA GLY A 500 -13.07 -10.46 2.07
C GLY A 500 -13.72 -11.64 1.36
N THR A 501 -14.92 -12.05 1.76
CA THR A 501 -15.71 -12.95 0.92
C THR A 501 -16.65 -12.17 0.01
N GLY A 502 -16.82 -10.87 0.29
CA GLY A 502 -17.94 -10.09 -0.20
C GLY A 502 -19.30 -10.73 0.11
N GLY A 503 -20.36 -9.98 -0.05
CA GLY A 503 -21.72 -10.47 -0.17
C GLY A 503 -22.00 -10.86 -1.61
N ASP A 504 -22.99 -11.73 -1.83
CA ASP A 504 -23.54 -11.93 -3.18
C ASP A 504 -24.54 -10.78 -3.43
N ASP A 505 -24.09 -9.68 -4.02
CA ASP A 505 -24.87 -8.45 -4.17
C ASP A 505 -25.77 -8.47 -5.41
N VAL A 506 -26.84 -7.70 -5.38
CA VAL A 506 -27.71 -7.43 -6.53
C VAL A 506 -27.73 -5.94 -6.80
N ILE A 507 -27.03 -5.51 -7.85
CA ILE A 507 -26.88 -4.09 -8.23
C ILE A 507 -27.64 -3.83 -9.51
N LYS A 508 -28.45 -2.78 -9.51
CA LYS A 508 -29.23 -2.31 -10.66
C LYS A 508 -28.97 -0.85 -10.94
N GLY A 509 -28.49 -0.54 -12.14
CA GLY A 509 -28.28 0.82 -12.63
C GLY A 509 -29.58 1.60 -12.68
N GLY A 510 -30.52 1.15 -13.51
CA GLY A 510 -31.79 1.83 -13.75
C GLY A 510 -31.76 2.58 -15.07
N ASP A 511 -32.28 3.81 -15.11
CA ASP A 511 -32.27 4.68 -16.29
C ASP A 511 -31.01 5.57 -16.26
N GLY A 512 -30.09 5.44 -17.22
CA GLY A 512 -28.90 6.31 -17.29
C GLY A 512 -27.63 5.57 -17.68
N ALA A 513 -26.49 6.27 -17.74
CA ALA A 513 -25.22 5.63 -18.06
C ALA A 513 -24.47 5.27 -16.78
N ASP A 514 -24.68 4.05 -16.30
CA ASP A 514 -24.27 3.67 -14.95
C ASP A 514 -22.92 2.95 -14.91
N THR A 515 -22.24 3.09 -13.78
CA THR A 515 -21.03 2.33 -13.47
C THR A 515 -21.32 1.38 -12.32
N LEU A 516 -21.26 0.08 -12.61
CA LEU A 516 -21.59 -1.00 -11.67
C LEU A 516 -20.32 -1.71 -11.23
N ILE A 517 -20.12 -1.85 -9.93
CA ILE A 517 -18.96 -2.50 -9.33
C ILE A 517 -19.48 -3.50 -8.30
N GLY A 518 -19.55 -4.79 -8.63
CA GLY A 518 -19.98 -5.83 -7.68
C GLY A 518 -19.03 -5.89 -6.49
N GLY A 519 -17.80 -6.32 -6.76
CA GLY A 519 -16.77 -6.45 -5.74
C GLY A 519 -16.49 -7.93 -5.55
N PRO A 520 -16.12 -8.36 -4.33
CA PRO A 520 -16.07 -9.77 -4.00
C PRO A 520 -17.48 -10.35 -3.78
N GLY A 521 -17.62 -11.67 -3.94
CA GLY A 521 -18.91 -12.39 -3.90
C GLY A 521 -19.38 -12.86 -5.28
N ASP A 522 -20.46 -13.64 -5.33
CA ASP A 522 -21.12 -13.99 -6.60
C ASP A 522 -22.21 -12.94 -6.91
N ASP A 523 -21.82 -11.83 -7.55
CA ASP A 523 -22.73 -10.68 -7.72
C ASP A 523 -23.68 -10.80 -8.91
N THR A 524 -24.77 -10.04 -8.87
CA THR A 524 -25.70 -9.84 -9.98
C THR A 524 -25.75 -8.37 -10.36
N LEU A 525 -25.23 -8.04 -11.55
CA LEU A 525 -25.18 -6.67 -12.06
C LEU A 525 -26.17 -6.51 -13.22
N VAL A 526 -27.07 -5.53 -13.09
CA VAL A 526 -28.11 -5.22 -14.08
C VAL A 526 -27.91 -3.78 -14.53
N GLY A 527 -27.72 -3.55 -15.84
CA GLY A 527 -27.67 -2.20 -16.43
C GLY A 527 -29.06 -1.57 -16.47
N ASP A 528 -29.79 -1.79 -17.56
CA ASP A 528 -31.17 -1.30 -17.72
C ASP A 528 -32.26 -2.25 -17.16
N ASP A 529 -33.38 -1.65 -16.73
CA ASP A 529 -34.60 -2.35 -16.32
C ASP A 529 -35.59 -2.54 -17.49
N ALA A 530 -35.38 -1.84 -18.62
CA ALA A 530 -36.30 -1.85 -19.75
C ALA A 530 -35.62 -1.58 -21.10
N ILE A 531 -35.63 -2.62 -21.95
CA ILE A 531 -35.25 -2.60 -23.38
C ILE A 531 -35.65 -1.26 -24.06
N GLY A 532 -34.70 -0.33 -24.17
CA GLY A 532 -34.83 0.85 -25.04
C GLY A 532 -34.39 2.21 -24.52
N ASP A 533 -33.59 2.33 -23.45
CA ASP A 533 -32.72 3.50 -23.34
C ASP A 533 -31.43 3.28 -24.17
N ASP A 534 -30.83 4.36 -24.66
CA ASP A 534 -29.58 4.32 -25.45
C ASP A 534 -28.36 4.60 -24.55
N ALA A 535 -28.53 4.54 -23.23
CA ALA A 535 -27.45 4.79 -22.29
C ALA A 535 -26.54 3.56 -22.21
N ILE A 536 -25.31 3.76 -21.70
CA ILE A 536 -24.28 2.73 -21.78
C ILE A 536 -23.84 2.41 -20.36
N ASP A 537 -24.20 1.21 -19.91
CA ASP A 537 -23.83 0.73 -18.60
C ASP A 537 -22.48 0.01 -18.65
N THR A 538 -21.65 0.30 -17.65
CA THR A 538 -20.30 -0.25 -17.54
C THR A 538 -20.15 -1.03 -16.25
N ALA A 539 -19.98 -2.35 -16.36
CA ALA A 539 -19.50 -3.16 -15.24
C ALA A 539 -17.97 -3.07 -15.15
N VAL A 540 -17.44 -2.84 -13.95
CA VAL A 540 -16.00 -2.64 -13.72
C VAL A 540 -15.43 -3.74 -12.84
N PHE A 541 -14.37 -4.38 -13.32
CA PHE A 541 -13.65 -5.45 -12.62
C PHE A 541 -12.20 -5.03 -12.32
N PRO A 542 -11.66 -5.35 -11.13
CA PRO A 542 -10.32 -4.96 -10.73
C PRO A 542 -9.22 -5.82 -11.36
N GLY A 543 -8.35 -5.16 -12.12
CA GLY A 543 -7.16 -5.79 -12.70
C GLY A 543 -7.35 -6.16 -14.17
N PRO A 544 -6.32 -6.76 -14.80
CA PRO A 544 -6.26 -6.87 -16.25
C PRO A 544 -7.20 -7.95 -16.81
N ARG A 545 -7.75 -7.73 -18.01
CA ARG A 545 -8.73 -8.62 -18.66
C ARG A 545 -8.35 -10.10 -18.70
N HIS A 546 -7.07 -10.44 -18.86
CA HIS A 546 -6.60 -11.82 -19.00
C HIS A 546 -6.78 -12.68 -17.73
N ARG A 547 -6.97 -12.04 -16.56
CA ARG A 547 -7.32 -12.75 -15.32
C ARG A 547 -8.73 -13.33 -15.32
N TYR A 548 -9.62 -12.83 -16.18
CA TYR A 548 -11.03 -13.19 -16.12
C TYR A 548 -11.41 -14.15 -17.24
N ASP A 549 -12.23 -15.13 -16.91
CA ASP A 549 -13.08 -15.83 -17.87
C ASP A 549 -14.39 -15.04 -18.02
N VAL A 550 -14.77 -14.80 -19.27
CA VAL A 550 -16.04 -14.16 -19.63
C VAL A 550 -16.77 -15.15 -20.51
N SER A 551 -17.95 -15.57 -20.05
CA SER A 551 -18.74 -16.58 -20.75
C SER A 551 -20.20 -16.15 -20.83
N THR A 552 -20.94 -16.69 -21.79
CA THR A 552 -22.39 -16.51 -21.88
C THR A 552 -23.02 -17.79 -22.42
N ALA A 553 -24.15 -18.19 -21.85
CA ALA A 553 -24.88 -19.39 -22.27
C ALA A 553 -26.03 -19.08 -23.24
N ASP A 554 -26.59 -17.87 -23.17
CA ASP A 554 -27.80 -17.44 -23.87
C ASP A 554 -27.59 -16.18 -24.73
N GLY A 555 -26.39 -15.57 -24.69
CA GLY A 555 -26.04 -14.35 -25.42
C GLY A 555 -26.64 -13.07 -24.83
N VAL A 556 -27.21 -13.15 -23.61
CA VAL A 556 -27.88 -12.05 -22.92
C VAL A 556 -27.36 -11.92 -21.48
N THR A 557 -27.11 -13.06 -20.85
CA THR A 557 -26.53 -13.16 -19.50
C THR A 557 -25.06 -13.50 -19.65
N TYR A 558 -24.19 -12.65 -19.10
CA TYR A 558 -22.76 -12.89 -19.04
C TYR A 558 -22.36 -13.36 -17.65
N THR A 559 -21.40 -14.27 -17.60
CA THR A 559 -20.75 -14.70 -16.37
C THR A 559 -19.29 -14.29 -16.43
N ILE A 560 -18.85 -13.55 -15.43
CA ILE A 560 -17.47 -13.08 -15.26
C ILE A 560 -16.88 -13.83 -14.08
N GLN A 561 -15.72 -14.44 -14.24
CA GLN A 561 -15.08 -15.22 -13.18
C GLN A 561 -13.58 -14.97 -13.18
N ASP A 562 -13.01 -14.63 -12.03
CA ASP A 562 -11.56 -14.54 -11.89
C ASP A 562 -10.92 -15.95 -11.88
N LYS A 563 -9.86 -16.13 -12.66
CA LYS A 563 -9.07 -17.37 -12.74
C LYS A 563 -8.18 -17.60 -11.53
N ALA A 564 -7.94 -16.58 -10.71
CA ALA A 564 -7.12 -16.70 -9.52
C ALA A 564 -7.76 -17.65 -8.51
N ALA A 565 -7.06 -18.72 -8.15
CA ALA A 565 -7.54 -19.68 -7.17
C ALA A 565 -7.72 -19.00 -5.79
N GLY A 566 -8.95 -19.03 -5.26
CA GLY A 566 -9.29 -18.34 -4.01
C GLY A 566 -9.52 -16.84 -4.18
N SER A 567 -9.76 -16.36 -5.41
CA SER A 567 -10.22 -14.99 -5.64
C SER A 567 -11.48 -14.70 -4.83
N PRO A 568 -11.56 -13.55 -4.14
CA PRO A 568 -12.76 -13.16 -3.43
C PRO A 568 -13.85 -12.64 -4.38
N GLU A 569 -13.51 -12.27 -5.62
CA GLU A 569 -14.41 -11.78 -6.70
C GLU A 569 -15.52 -12.74 -7.13
N GLY A 570 -15.56 -13.97 -6.61
CA GLY A 570 -16.58 -14.95 -6.96
C GLY A 570 -16.83 -15.10 -8.48
N THR A 571 -18.11 -15.25 -8.82
CA THR A 571 -18.65 -15.49 -10.15
C THR A 571 -19.82 -14.57 -10.43
N ASP A 572 -19.56 -13.45 -11.09
CA ASP A 572 -20.55 -12.40 -11.32
C ASP A 572 -21.45 -12.72 -12.51
N THR A 573 -22.72 -12.38 -12.38
CA THR A 573 -23.76 -12.51 -13.39
C THR A 573 -24.21 -11.14 -13.86
N LEU A 574 -24.04 -10.87 -15.15
CA LEU A 574 -24.35 -9.57 -15.76
C LEU A 574 -25.52 -9.76 -16.72
N THR A 575 -26.52 -8.90 -16.58
CA THR A 575 -27.60 -8.74 -17.57
C THR A 575 -27.69 -7.27 -17.95
N THR A 576 -28.03 -6.99 -19.21
CA THR A 576 -28.29 -5.62 -19.70
C THR A 576 -27.16 -4.61 -19.51
N VAL A 577 -25.92 -5.07 -19.28
CA VAL A 577 -24.72 -4.25 -19.27
C VAL A 577 -24.09 -4.23 -20.67
N GLU A 578 -23.66 -3.07 -21.17
CA GLU A 578 -23.12 -2.89 -22.52
C GLU A 578 -21.59 -2.92 -22.57
N LEU A 579 -20.91 -2.51 -21.50
CA LEU A 579 -19.45 -2.41 -21.44
C LEU A 579 -18.88 -3.14 -20.21
N LEU A 580 -17.75 -3.81 -20.41
CA LEU A 580 -16.89 -4.31 -19.35
C LEU A 580 -15.60 -3.51 -19.30
N LYS A 581 -15.20 -3.05 -18.13
CA LYS A 581 -13.91 -2.40 -17.91
C LYS A 581 -13.06 -3.22 -16.95
N PHE A 582 -11.81 -3.49 -17.34
CA PHE A 582 -10.87 -4.27 -16.55
C PHE A 582 -9.67 -3.40 -16.15
N GLY A 583 -9.54 -3.09 -14.86
CA GLY A 583 -8.44 -2.25 -14.36
C GLY A 583 -8.33 -0.90 -15.10
N SER A 584 -7.13 -0.58 -15.58
CA SER A 584 -6.88 0.63 -16.37
C SER A 584 -7.14 0.46 -17.87
N ASP A 585 -7.63 -0.70 -18.33
CA ASP A 585 -7.89 -0.96 -19.73
C ASP A 585 -9.08 -0.12 -20.25
N ALA A 586 -9.13 0.09 -21.56
CA ALA A 586 -10.29 0.69 -22.20
C ALA A 586 -11.51 -0.26 -22.10
N PRO A 587 -12.74 0.26 -21.90
CA PRO A 587 -13.94 -0.58 -21.84
C PRO A 587 -14.16 -1.38 -23.14
N VAL A 588 -14.68 -2.60 -23.00
CA VAL A 588 -14.93 -3.57 -24.08
C VAL A 588 -16.42 -3.91 -24.11
N SER A 589 -17.04 -3.90 -25.29
CA SER A 589 -18.49 -4.11 -25.41
C SER A 589 -18.91 -5.58 -25.27
N VAL A 590 -20.08 -5.80 -24.66
CA VAL A 590 -20.69 -7.11 -24.38
C VAL A 590 -22.06 -7.35 -25.02
N SER A 591 -22.68 -6.45 -25.79
CA SER A 591 -23.98 -6.75 -26.44
C SER A 591 -23.94 -6.89 -27.98
N ASN A 592 -24.83 -7.78 -28.44
CA ASN A 592 -25.02 -8.37 -29.76
C ASN A 592 -25.05 -7.36 -30.93
N PRO A 593 -24.28 -7.55 -32.03
CA PRO A 593 -24.36 -6.68 -33.19
C PRO A 593 -25.74 -6.83 -33.84
N GLY A 594 -26.49 -5.74 -33.93
CA GLY A 594 -27.48 -5.60 -35.00
C GLY A 594 -26.81 -5.92 -36.36
N PRO A 595 -27.54 -6.38 -37.40
CA PRO A 595 -26.99 -7.19 -38.48
C PRO A 595 -25.86 -6.59 -39.33
N ASN A 596 -25.42 -5.36 -39.10
CA ASN A 596 -24.25 -4.77 -39.73
C ASN A 596 -23.63 -3.77 -38.76
N ASN A 597 -22.44 -4.10 -38.22
CA ASN A 597 -21.34 -3.21 -37.82
C ASN A 597 -20.65 -3.70 -36.52
N LEU A 598 -19.73 -4.65 -36.65
CA LEU A 598 -18.59 -4.68 -35.74
C LEU A 598 -17.63 -3.55 -36.17
N PRO A 599 -17.17 -2.66 -35.27
CA PRO A 599 -16.04 -1.80 -35.59
C PRO A 599 -14.75 -2.63 -35.69
N PRO A 600 -13.79 -2.23 -36.54
CA PRO A 600 -12.57 -2.99 -36.78
C PRO A 600 -11.64 -2.95 -35.56
N VAL A 601 -11.03 -4.09 -35.25
CA VAL A 601 -9.86 -4.17 -34.37
C VAL A 601 -8.74 -3.33 -34.99
N VAL A 602 -8.37 -2.21 -34.36
CA VAL A 602 -7.18 -1.44 -34.73
C VAL A 602 -6.00 -2.02 -33.93
N GLY A 603 -5.42 -3.07 -34.47
CA GLY A 603 -4.16 -3.68 -34.04
C GLY A 603 -3.40 -4.19 -35.25
N ALA A 604 -2.08 -3.99 -35.29
CA ALA A 604 -1.24 -4.35 -36.43
C ALA A 604 -1.25 -5.88 -36.64
N ILE A 605 -1.92 -6.33 -37.70
CA ILE A 605 -1.92 -7.73 -38.13
C ILE A 605 -0.49 -8.15 -38.50
N GLY A 606 0.00 -9.24 -37.90
CA GLY A 606 1.26 -9.86 -38.28
C GLY A 606 1.27 -10.29 -39.78
N PRO A 607 2.45 -10.52 -40.38
CA PRO A 607 2.54 -10.83 -41.81
C PRO A 607 1.84 -12.15 -42.16
N LEU A 608 0.92 -12.11 -43.12
CA LEU A 608 0.23 -13.27 -43.71
C LEU A 608 1.24 -14.29 -44.25
N LYS A 609 1.14 -15.55 -43.82
CA LYS A 609 1.98 -16.66 -44.30
C LYS A 609 1.14 -17.65 -45.10
N VAL A 610 1.58 -17.93 -46.34
CA VAL A 610 0.98 -18.99 -47.19
C VAL A 610 1.77 -20.28 -46.99
N LYS A 611 1.08 -21.38 -46.63
CA LYS A 611 1.70 -22.71 -46.50
C LYS A 611 1.93 -23.28 -47.89
N ALA A 612 3.19 -23.37 -48.32
CA ALA A 612 3.54 -23.92 -49.63
C ALA A 612 3.39 -25.46 -49.64
N GLY A 613 2.40 -25.97 -50.38
CA GLY A 613 2.30 -27.40 -50.66
C GLY A 613 0.94 -27.85 -51.21
N ALA A 614 0.85 -27.89 -52.55
CA ALA A 614 0.02 -28.72 -53.41
C ALA A 614 -0.85 -27.92 -54.41
N ALA A 615 -0.69 -28.27 -55.68
CA ALA A 615 -1.41 -27.71 -56.80
C ALA A 615 -2.91 -28.09 -56.76
N VAL A 616 -3.75 -27.09 -57.00
CA VAL A 616 -5.21 -27.15 -57.23
C VAL A 616 -6.04 -27.66 -56.03
N GLY A 617 -6.34 -26.74 -55.10
CA GLY A 617 -7.27 -26.89 -53.97
C GLY A 617 -7.46 -25.54 -53.24
N PRO A 618 -8.47 -25.40 -52.34
CA PRO A 618 -8.73 -24.14 -51.64
C PRO A 618 -7.52 -23.70 -50.79
N VAL A 619 -7.16 -22.42 -50.88
CA VAL A 619 -6.04 -21.83 -50.13
C VAL A 619 -6.48 -21.64 -48.68
N GLU A 620 -5.80 -22.30 -47.76
CA GLU A 620 -6.01 -22.12 -46.31
C GLU A 620 -5.15 -20.92 -45.86
N VAL A 621 -5.81 -19.84 -45.47
CA VAL A 621 -5.17 -18.62 -44.95
C VAL A 621 -5.33 -18.63 -43.44
N VAL A 622 -4.21 -18.60 -42.73
CA VAL A 622 -4.19 -18.53 -41.27
C VAL A 622 -3.68 -17.14 -40.88
N ALA A 623 -4.46 -16.43 -40.08
CA ALA A 623 -4.05 -15.18 -39.44
C ALA A 623 -4.11 -15.38 -37.93
N THR A 624 -3.18 -14.75 -37.23
CA THR A 624 -3.19 -14.69 -35.76
C THR A 624 -3.07 -13.24 -35.32
N ASP A 625 -3.56 -12.94 -34.13
CA ASP A 625 -3.28 -11.68 -33.46
C ASP A 625 -1.80 -11.64 -32.95
N PRO A 626 -1.34 -10.51 -32.38
CA PRO A 626 0.01 -10.38 -31.83
C PRO A 626 0.34 -11.40 -30.72
N GLU A 627 -0.67 -11.98 -30.08
CA GLU A 627 -0.59 -12.93 -28.99
C GLU A 627 -0.59 -14.40 -29.46
N GLY A 628 -0.97 -14.67 -30.71
CA GLY A 628 -0.87 -15.97 -31.37
C GLY A 628 -2.19 -16.73 -31.54
N ASP A 629 -3.33 -16.10 -31.24
CA ASP A 629 -4.64 -16.74 -31.31
C ASP A 629 -5.18 -16.76 -32.76
N PRO A 630 -5.84 -17.85 -33.19
CA PRO A 630 -6.30 -17.99 -34.57
C PRO A 630 -7.49 -17.08 -34.89
N LEU A 631 -7.33 -16.22 -35.89
CA LEU A 631 -8.40 -15.35 -36.41
C LEU A 631 -9.23 -16.07 -37.46
N ALA A 632 -10.55 -15.85 -37.44
CA ALA A 632 -11.46 -16.34 -38.47
C ALA A 632 -11.28 -15.56 -39.78
N VAL A 633 -10.70 -16.19 -40.80
CA VAL A 633 -10.48 -15.58 -42.13
C VAL A 633 -11.58 -16.03 -43.10
N THR A 634 -12.39 -15.09 -43.60
CA THR A 634 -13.33 -15.36 -44.70
C THR A 634 -12.71 -14.91 -46.02
N VAL A 635 -12.38 -15.86 -46.90
CA VAL A 635 -11.93 -15.55 -48.26
C VAL A 635 -13.16 -15.19 -49.10
N LEU A 636 -13.38 -13.89 -49.33
CA LEU A 636 -14.38 -13.43 -50.29
C LEU A 636 -13.90 -13.78 -51.70
N SER A 637 -14.50 -14.80 -52.31
CA SER A 637 -14.18 -15.18 -53.68
C SER A 637 -14.56 -14.09 -54.68
N GLY A 638 -13.62 -13.69 -55.55
CA GLY A 638 -13.95 -13.04 -56.83
C GLY A 638 -12.88 -12.07 -57.34
N GLY A 639 -12.03 -12.56 -58.26
CA GLY A 639 -11.09 -11.74 -59.05
C GLY A 639 -9.77 -12.45 -59.33
#